data_AF-A0A852J026-F1
#
_entry.id   AF-A0A852J026-F1
#
_cell.length_a   1.000
_cell.length_b   1.000
_cell.length_c   1.000
_cell.angle_alpha   90.00
_cell.angle_beta   90.00
_cell.angle_gamma   90.00
#
_symmetry.space_group_name_H-M   'P 1'
#
loop_
_entity.id
_entity.type
_entity.pdbx_description
1 polymer ?
#
loop_
_entity_poly.entity_id
_entity_poly.type
_entity_poly.pdbx_seq_one_letter_code
_entity_poly.pdbx_strand_id
1 'polypeptide(L)'
;MASIILESIFLKRSQQKKKTSPLNFKKRLFLLTESKLSYYEYDFERGRRGSKKGSVDIEKITCVETVVPENNPPPERQVPRKGEDYNNMEQISIIERFPYPFQVVYDEGPLYVFSPTEELRKRWIHQLKSVIRYNSDLVQKYHPCFWIDGQYLCCSQTAKNAMGCQILESRNGSLKVGRSHRKTKKPLPPTPEEDQMVMKPLPPEPAPSTAGEMKKVVALYNYQPMNAQDLQLQKGEEYLILEDSHPLWWKGRDKNGREGYIPSNYVTETSNSLEIFEWYSKNITRSQAEQLLKQEGKEGGFIVRDSTSKTGKYTVSVYAKSSADPQGTIRHYVVCCTPQHQYYLAEKHLFNTIPELITYHQHNSAGLISRLKYPVSQRQKSAPSTAGLGYGSWEIDPKDLTFLKELGTGQFGVVKYGKWRGQYDVAVKMIREGSMSEDEFIDEAKVMMNLSHEKLVQLYGVCTKQRPIFIITEYMANGCLLSFLRETRQRFQPAELLEMCKDVCEAMEYLESKQFLHRDLAARNCLVNDQGIVKVSDFGLSRYVLDDEYTSSMGSKFPVRWSPPEVLLYSKFSSKSDVWAFGVLMWEVYSLGKMPYERFSNSETTEHVIQGLRLYRPQQASERVYAIMYSCWHEKAEERPTFTALLASILDVMDDEP
;
A
#
# COMPACT_ATOMS: atom_id res chain seq x y z
N MET A 1 14.62 12.55 -14.93
CA MET A 1 15.40 11.32 -15.22
C MET A 1 14.39 10.19 -15.39
N ALA A 2 14.55 9.29 -16.36
CA ALA A 2 13.58 8.19 -16.55
C ALA A 2 13.48 7.33 -15.27
N SER A 3 12.25 7.11 -14.79
CA SER A 3 11.98 6.30 -13.59
C SER A 3 12.49 4.87 -13.77
N ILE A 4 13.15 4.34 -12.74
CA ILE A 4 13.68 2.98 -12.71
C ILE A 4 12.58 2.06 -12.17
N ILE A 5 12.11 1.15 -13.01
CA ILE A 5 11.09 0.15 -12.72
C ILE A 5 11.67 -0.99 -11.89
N LEU A 6 12.85 -1.49 -12.27
CA LEU A 6 13.58 -2.54 -11.55
C LEU A 6 15.08 -2.27 -11.59
N GLU A 7 15.74 -2.55 -10.47
CA GLU A 7 17.19 -2.52 -10.32
C GLU A 7 17.67 -3.81 -9.65
N SER A 8 18.65 -4.49 -10.23
CA SER A 8 19.21 -5.72 -9.68
C SER A 8 20.59 -6.02 -10.25
N ILE A 9 21.41 -6.71 -9.45
CA ILE A 9 22.70 -7.22 -9.91
C ILE A 9 22.47 -8.58 -10.58
N PHE A 10 22.96 -8.71 -11.81
CA PHE A 10 22.93 -9.96 -12.55
C PHE A 10 24.29 -10.30 -13.14
N LEU A 11 24.50 -11.59 -13.40
CA LEU A 11 25.62 -12.04 -14.21
C LEU A 11 25.24 -11.99 -15.69
N LYS A 12 25.91 -11.13 -16.46
CA LYS A 12 25.68 -10.94 -17.90
C LYS A 12 26.68 -11.79 -18.70
N ARG A 13 26.19 -12.55 -19.68
CA ARG A 13 27.03 -13.23 -20.69
C ARG A 13 27.39 -12.28 -21.85
N SER A 14 28.62 -12.41 -22.37
CA SER A 14 29.05 -11.68 -23.57
C SER A 14 28.24 -12.13 -24.80
N GLN A 15 27.85 -11.18 -25.66
CA GLN A 15 27.00 -11.46 -26.84
C GLN A 15 27.79 -11.98 -28.06
N GLN A 16 29.10 -12.24 -27.90
CA GLN A 16 30.04 -12.74 -28.93
C GLN A 16 29.79 -12.12 -30.32
N LYS A 17 30.29 -10.90 -30.56
CA LYS A 17 30.14 -10.19 -31.84
C LYS A 17 30.86 -10.88 -33.01
N LYS A 18 31.86 -11.73 -32.73
CA LYS A 18 32.55 -12.60 -33.71
C LYS A 18 32.56 -14.05 -33.18
N LYS A 19 32.54 -15.05 -34.07
CA LYS A 19 32.57 -16.49 -33.69
C LYS A 19 33.77 -16.85 -32.78
N THR A 20 34.88 -16.15 -32.92
CA THR A 20 36.12 -16.37 -32.15
C THR A 20 36.21 -15.58 -30.84
N SER A 21 35.19 -14.78 -30.48
CA SER A 21 35.22 -13.98 -29.26
C SER A 21 35.00 -14.85 -28.01
N PRO A 22 35.80 -14.68 -26.94
CA PRO A 22 35.66 -15.47 -25.73
C PRO A 22 34.31 -15.23 -25.03
N LEU A 23 33.77 -16.32 -24.47
CA LEU A 23 32.58 -16.31 -23.62
C LEU A 23 32.96 -15.83 -22.23
N ASN A 24 32.61 -14.57 -21.95
CA ASN A 24 32.90 -13.92 -20.68
C ASN A 24 31.59 -13.65 -19.94
N PHE A 25 31.63 -13.83 -18.62
CA PHE A 25 30.54 -13.53 -17.72
C PHE A 25 30.97 -12.40 -16.79
N LYS A 26 30.16 -11.36 -16.64
CA LYS A 26 30.48 -10.23 -15.78
C LYS A 26 29.26 -9.80 -14.97
N LYS A 27 29.44 -9.59 -13.66
CA LYS A 27 28.41 -9.01 -12.80
C LYS A 27 28.11 -7.58 -13.25
N ARG A 28 26.84 -7.23 -13.39
CA ARG A 28 26.38 -5.92 -13.85
C ARG A 28 25.15 -5.52 -13.08
N LEU A 29 25.06 -4.24 -12.77
CA LEU A 29 23.84 -3.62 -12.25
C LEU A 29 22.92 -3.32 -13.44
N PHE A 30 21.78 -4.00 -13.51
CA PHE A 30 20.76 -3.76 -14.53
C PHE A 30 19.71 -2.79 -14.00
N LEU A 31 19.34 -1.83 -14.84
CA LEU A 31 18.28 -0.85 -14.63
C LEU A 31 17.25 -0.98 -15.74
N LEU A 32 16.03 -1.34 -15.38
CA LEU A 32 14.88 -1.32 -16.27
C LEU A 32 14.15 0.01 -16.11
N THR A 33 13.90 0.71 -17.21
CA THR A 33 13.03 1.90 -17.31
C THR A 33 11.97 1.63 -18.38
N GLU A 34 10.95 2.47 -18.52
CA GLU A 34 9.93 2.28 -19.57
C GLU A 34 10.49 2.32 -20.99
N SER A 35 11.59 3.06 -21.21
CA SER A 35 12.18 3.23 -22.54
C SER A 35 13.46 2.42 -22.76
N LYS A 36 14.21 2.07 -21.69
CA LYS A 36 15.50 1.37 -21.80
C LYS A 36 15.75 0.33 -20.71
N LEU A 37 16.36 -0.79 -21.10
CA LEU A 37 17.07 -1.72 -20.22
C LEU A 37 18.57 -1.39 -20.28
N SER A 38 19.10 -0.71 -19.26
CA SER A 38 20.51 -0.31 -19.18
C SER A 38 21.30 -1.19 -18.21
N TYR A 39 22.60 -1.37 -18.43
CA TYR A 39 23.45 -2.08 -17.48
C TYR A 39 24.81 -1.39 -17.26
N TYR A 40 25.26 -1.40 -16.01
CA TYR A 40 26.39 -0.64 -15.50
C TYR A 40 27.42 -1.55 -14.82
N GLU A 41 28.65 -1.06 -14.70
CA GLU A 41 29.56 -1.57 -13.67
C GLU A 41 28.99 -1.28 -12.29
N TYR A 42 29.28 -2.18 -11.34
CA TYR A 42 28.87 -2.03 -9.95
C TYR A 42 30.13 -2.08 -9.09
N ASP A 43 30.34 -1.02 -8.31
CA ASP A 43 31.41 -0.95 -7.32
C ASP A 43 30.88 -1.57 -6.03
N PHE A 44 31.30 -2.81 -5.76
CA PHE A 44 30.87 -3.57 -4.57
C PHE A 44 31.48 -3.02 -3.28
N GLU A 45 32.62 -2.32 -3.34
CA GLU A 45 33.25 -1.74 -2.15
C GLU A 45 32.57 -0.45 -1.73
N ARG A 46 32.09 0.35 -2.70
CA ARG A 46 31.46 1.66 -2.44
C ARG A 46 29.95 1.65 -2.51
N GLY A 47 29.32 0.54 -2.90
CA GLY A 47 27.87 0.39 -3.07
C GLY A 47 27.29 1.35 -4.10
N ARG A 48 28.03 1.66 -5.17
CA ARG A 48 27.65 2.70 -6.15
C ARG A 48 27.67 2.20 -7.58
N ARG A 49 26.77 2.77 -8.38
CA ARG A 49 26.73 2.58 -9.84
C ARG A 49 27.98 3.17 -10.49
N GLY A 50 28.74 2.32 -11.17
CA GLY A 50 29.89 2.70 -11.97
C GLY A 50 29.53 3.09 -13.41
N SER A 51 30.48 2.94 -14.32
CA SER A 51 30.31 3.34 -15.73
C SER A 51 29.24 2.53 -16.47
N LYS A 52 28.46 3.19 -17.35
CA LYS A 52 27.48 2.51 -18.21
C LYS A 52 28.19 1.61 -19.22
N LYS A 53 27.77 0.34 -19.30
CA LYS A 53 28.36 -0.66 -20.23
C LYS A 53 27.49 -0.99 -21.43
N GLY A 54 26.21 -0.67 -21.39
CA GLY A 54 25.32 -0.75 -22.53
C GLY A 54 23.87 -0.51 -22.16
N SER A 55 23.02 -0.50 -23.17
CA SER A 55 21.57 -0.41 -23.02
C SER A 55 20.86 -0.99 -24.24
N VAL A 56 19.69 -1.56 -24.00
CA VAL A 56 18.74 -2.02 -25.01
C VAL A 56 17.52 -1.11 -24.91
N ASP A 57 17.07 -0.56 -26.03
CA ASP A 57 15.83 0.21 -26.07
C ASP A 57 14.64 -0.76 -25.96
N ILE A 58 13.66 -0.46 -25.11
CA ILE A 58 12.55 -1.38 -24.80
C ILE A 58 11.73 -1.70 -26.04
N GLU A 59 11.52 -0.71 -26.92
CA GLU A 59 10.82 -0.86 -28.21
C GLU A 59 11.43 -1.91 -29.14
N LYS A 60 12.73 -2.20 -29.01
CA LYS A 60 13.46 -3.16 -29.85
C LYS A 60 13.41 -4.59 -29.33
N ILE A 61 12.88 -4.79 -28.12
CA ILE A 61 12.79 -6.12 -27.50
C ILE A 61 11.62 -6.87 -28.12
N THR A 62 11.90 -8.06 -28.66
CA THR A 62 10.92 -8.89 -29.36
C THR A 62 10.47 -10.09 -28.55
N CYS A 63 11.28 -10.54 -27.58
CA CYS A 63 10.93 -11.65 -26.68
C CYS A 63 11.74 -11.59 -25.38
N VAL A 64 11.12 -11.99 -24.27
CA VAL A 64 11.77 -12.22 -22.99
C VAL A 64 11.24 -13.52 -22.41
N GLU A 65 12.13 -14.48 -22.17
CA GLU A 65 11.75 -15.82 -21.69
C GLU A 65 12.87 -16.49 -20.91
N THR A 66 12.53 -17.54 -20.16
CA THR A 66 13.49 -18.43 -19.53
C THR A 66 14.38 -19.16 -20.54
N VAL A 67 15.57 -19.56 -20.09
CA VAL A 67 16.51 -20.38 -20.88
C VAL A 67 16.80 -21.66 -20.10
N VAL A 68 16.90 -22.78 -20.80
CA VAL A 68 17.30 -24.06 -20.21
C VAL A 68 18.73 -23.94 -19.67
N PRO A 69 18.97 -24.23 -18.37
CA PRO A 69 20.32 -24.18 -17.79
C PRO A 69 21.33 -25.06 -18.53
N GLU A 70 22.60 -24.72 -18.45
CA GLU A 70 23.69 -25.55 -18.98
C GLU A 70 23.74 -26.90 -18.25
N ASN A 71 24.08 -27.99 -18.94
CA ASN A 71 24.14 -29.33 -18.32
C ASN A 71 25.24 -29.47 -17.27
N ASN A 72 26.33 -28.70 -17.39
CA ASN A 72 27.47 -28.73 -16.46
C ASN A 72 28.08 -27.34 -16.27
N PRO A 73 27.40 -26.42 -15.56
CA PRO A 73 27.89 -25.06 -15.37
C PRO A 73 28.98 -25.02 -14.28
N PRO A 74 29.86 -24.01 -14.28
CA PRO A 74 30.78 -23.73 -13.17
C PRO A 74 30.03 -23.52 -11.84
N PRO A 75 30.69 -23.67 -10.68
CA PRO A 75 30.05 -23.56 -9.35
C PRO A 75 29.21 -22.30 -9.14
N GLU A 76 29.65 -21.16 -9.71
CA GLU A 76 28.94 -19.88 -9.67
C GLU A 76 27.56 -19.90 -10.36
N ARG A 77 27.24 -20.90 -11.18
CA ARG A 77 25.98 -21.04 -11.94
C ARG A 77 25.29 -22.39 -11.74
N GLN A 78 25.73 -23.19 -10.77
CA GLN A 78 25.08 -24.45 -10.42
C GLN A 78 23.86 -24.21 -9.54
N VAL A 79 22.74 -24.84 -9.89
CA VAL A 79 21.52 -24.82 -9.07
C VAL A 79 21.79 -25.61 -7.78
N PRO A 80 21.54 -25.05 -6.59
CA PRO A 80 21.72 -25.76 -5.32
C PRO A 80 20.87 -27.04 -5.26
N ARG A 81 21.40 -28.13 -4.71
CA ARG A 81 20.63 -29.37 -4.48
C ARG A 81 19.69 -29.16 -3.29
N LYS A 82 18.43 -29.63 -3.40
CA LYS A 82 17.47 -29.61 -2.28
C LYS A 82 18.07 -30.38 -1.08
N GLY A 83 18.37 -29.68 0.01
CA GLY A 83 18.83 -30.29 1.27
C GLY A 83 20.23 -29.90 1.75
N GLU A 84 20.93 -28.96 1.10
CA GLU A 84 22.12 -28.33 1.71
C GLU A 84 21.65 -27.21 2.67
N ASP A 85 22.06 -27.33 3.94
CA ASP A 85 21.51 -26.65 5.12
C ASP A 85 21.42 -25.11 5.03
N TYR A 86 20.24 -24.58 5.36
CA TYR A 86 19.89 -23.16 5.44
C TYR A 86 20.30 -22.48 6.77
N ASN A 87 21.24 -23.03 7.52
CA ASN A 87 21.44 -22.62 8.92
C ASN A 87 22.82 -22.06 9.29
N ASN A 88 23.69 -21.68 8.34
CA ASN A 88 24.91 -20.91 8.68
C ASN A 88 25.61 -20.26 7.46
N MET A 89 24.91 -19.47 6.65
CA MET A 89 25.63 -18.61 5.70
C MET A 89 24.92 -17.27 5.48
N GLU A 90 25.52 -16.26 6.11
CA GLU A 90 25.20 -14.85 6.10
C GLU A 90 25.01 -14.27 4.68
N GLN A 91 24.41 -13.07 4.63
CA GLN A 91 24.09 -12.19 3.50
C GLN A 91 25.18 -11.99 2.41
N ILE A 92 26.34 -12.61 2.54
CA ILE A 92 27.49 -12.51 1.62
C ILE A 92 27.40 -13.53 0.46
N SER A 93 26.65 -14.64 0.58
CA SER A 93 26.64 -15.69 -0.46
C SER A 93 25.66 -15.49 -1.63
N ILE A 94 24.60 -14.68 -1.47
CA ILE A 94 23.58 -14.41 -2.51
C ILE A 94 24.16 -13.63 -3.70
N ILE A 95 25.27 -12.92 -3.52
CA ILE A 95 25.89 -12.07 -4.55
C ILE A 95 26.93 -12.83 -5.39
N GLU A 96 27.19 -14.11 -5.08
CA GLU A 96 28.23 -14.90 -5.75
C GLU A 96 27.71 -16.02 -6.66
N ARG A 97 26.44 -16.44 -6.52
CA ARG A 97 25.84 -17.49 -7.36
C ARG A 97 24.68 -16.96 -8.20
N PHE A 98 24.67 -17.28 -9.49
CA PHE A 98 23.66 -16.86 -10.47
C PHE A 98 23.18 -18.05 -11.33
N PRO A 99 22.40 -19.00 -10.77
CA PRO A 99 22.09 -20.25 -11.45
C PRO A 99 20.86 -20.19 -12.37
N TYR A 100 20.09 -19.09 -12.36
CA TYR A 100 18.81 -19.01 -13.06
C TYR A 100 18.88 -18.12 -14.31
N PRO A 101 19.13 -18.67 -15.51
CA PRO A 101 19.21 -17.88 -16.75
C PRO A 101 17.83 -17.49 -17.31
N PHE A 102 17.82 -16.34 -18.00
CA PHE A 102 16.77 -15.86 -18.88
C PHE A 102 17.39 -15.08 -20.05
N GLN A 103 16.61 -14.84 -21.10
CA GLN A 103 17.05 -14.11 -22.30
C GLN A 103 16.19 -12.90 -22.58
N VAL A 104 16.83 -11.86 -23.12
CA VAL A 104 16.19 -10.69 -23.72
C VAL A 104 16.59 -10.65 -25.19
N VAL A 105 15.64 -10.90 -26.09
CA VAL A 105 15.87 -10.98 -27.54
C VAL A 105 15.54 -9.62 -28.17
N TYR A 106 16.48 -9.08 -28.94
CA TYR A 106 16.36 -7.82 -29.66
C TYR A 106 17.19 -7.88 -30.96
N ASP A 107 17.27 -6.77 -31.71
CA ASP A 107 17.90 -6.68 -33.05
C ASP A 107 19.33 -7.24 -33.14
N GLU A 108 20.17 -7.09 -32.11
CA GLU A 108 21.54 -7.63 -32.09
C GLU A 108 21.63 -9.12 -31.64
N GLY A 109 20.50 -9.78 -31.40
CA GLY A 109 20.40 -11.17 -30.93
C GLY A 109 20.16 -11.30 -29.42
N PRO A 110 20.17 -12.54 -28.89
CA PRO A 110 19.80 -12.78 -27.49
C PRO A 110 20.85 -12.25 -26.51
N LEU A 111 20.39 -11.45 -25.54
CA LEU A 111 21.12 -11.08 -24.35
C LEU A 111 20.80 -12.08 -23.22
N TYR A 112 21.77 -12.91 -22.86
CA TYR A 112 21.63 -13.85 -21.75
C TYR A 112 22.02 -13.22 -20.40
N VAL A 113 21.12 -13.33 -19.44
CA VAL A 113 21.23 -12.78 -18.09
C VAL A 113 20.93 -13.88 -17.07
N PHE A 114 21.70 -13.94 -16.00
CA PHE A 114 21.57 -14.96 -14.96
C PHE A 114 21.20 -14.31 -13.63
N SER A 115 20.13 -14.81 -13.01
CA SER A 115 19.59 -14.36 -11.74
C SER A 115 20.10 -15.19 -10.57
N PRO A 116 20.32 -14.58 -9.38
CA PRO A 116 20.69 -15.29 -8.16
C PRO A 116 19.56 -16.17 -7.61
N THR A 117 18.30 -15.74 -7.77
CA THR A 117 17.12 -16.49 -7.30
C THR A 117 16.09 -16.69 -8.41
N GLU A 118 15.23 -17.70 -8.25
CA GLU A 118 14.17 -17.99 -9.20
C GLU A 118 13.05 -16.94 -9.13
N GLU A 119 12.76 -16.45 -7.93
CA GLU A 119 11.76 -15.42 -7.64
C GLU A 119 12.14 -14.10 -8.33
N LEU A 120 13.41 -13.71 -8.25
CA LEU A 120 13.91 -12.51 -8.90
C LEU A 120 13.84 -12.64 -10.43
N ARG A 121 14.18 -13.82 -10.98
CA ARG A 121 14.01 -14.12 -12.41
C ARG A 121 12.55 -13.97 -12.85
N LYS A 122 11.61 -14.57 -12.10
CA LYS A 122 10.16 -14.49 -12.40
C LYS A 122 9.67 -13.05 -12.39
N ARG A 123 10.05 -12.26 -11.38
CA ARG A 123 9.71 -10.83 -11.27
C ARG A 123 10.21 -10.03 -12.47
N TRP A 124 11.48 -10.23 -12.86
CA TRP A 124 12.07 -9.53 -14.00
C TRP A 124 11.46 -9.91 -15.35
N ILE A 125 11.21 -11.20 -15.60
CA ILE A 125 10.55 -11.64 -16.82
C ILE A 125 9.12 -11.07 -16.89
N HIS A 126 8.37 -11.11 -15.79
CA HIS A 126 7.02 -10.56 -15.74
C HIS A 126 7.00 -9.06 -16.06
N GLN A 127 7.89 -8.29 -15.43
CA GLN A 127 7.94 -6.85 -15.64
C GLN A 127 8.43 -6.49 -17.05
N LEU A 128 9.44 -7.19 -17.56
CA LEU A 128 9.91 -7.02 -18.93
C LEU A 128 8.81 -7.35 -19.96
N LYS A 129 8.04 -8.43 -19.74
CA LYS A 129 6.88 -8.76 -20.57
C LYS A 129 5.78 -7.69 -20.50
N SER A 130 5.58 -7.08 -19.32
CA SER A 130 4.61 -5.99 -19.13
C SER A 130 4.99 -4.75 -19.94
N VAL A 131 6.27 -4.34 -19.93
CA VAL A 131 6.71 -3.13 -20.64
C VAL A 131 6.80 -3.32 -22.16
N ILE A 132 7.13 -4.52 -22.66
CA ILE A 132 7.20 -4.79 -24.11
C ILE A 132 5.84 -5.12 -24.73
N ARG A 133 4.76 -5.21 -23.95
CA ARG A 133 3.45 -5.73 -24.42
C ARG A 133 2.85 -4.94 -25.59
N TYR A 134 3.32 -3.72 -25.81
CA TYR A 134 2.88 -2.82 -26.87
C TYR A 134 3.86 -2.70 -28.05
N ASN A 135 4.98 -3.43 -28.04
CA ASN A 135 5.92 -3.43 -29.13
C ASN A 135 5.29 -4.06 -30.39
N SER A 136 5.56 -3.50 -31.56
CA SER A 136 5.01 -3.98 -32.84
C SER A 136 5.58 -5.33 -33.27
N ASP A 137 6.80 -5.66 -32.83
CA ASP A 137 7.62 -6.74 -33.40
C ASP A 137 7.76 -7.94 -32.44
N LEU A 138 6.76 -8.18 -31.58
CA LEU A 138 6.77 -9.33 -30.68
C LEU A 138 6.71 -10.66 -31.45
N VAL A 139 7.71 -11.52 -31.22
CA VAL A 139 7.77 -12.83 -31.88
C VAL A 139 6.88 -13.84 -31.16
N GLN A 140 6.23 -14.73 -31.91
CA GLN A 140 5.38 -15.80 -31.33
C GLN A 140 6.17 -17.06 -30.97
N LYS A 141 7.43 -17.14 -31.41
CA LYS A 141 8.31 -18.28 -31.16
C LYS A 141 9.67 -17.80 -30.66
N TYR A 142 10.28 -18.58 -29.77
CA TYR A 142 11.59 -18.32 -29.19
C TYR A 142 12.47 -19.58 -29.16
N HIS A 143 13.75 -19.41 -28.82
CA HIS A 143 14.70 -20.50 -28.67
C HIS A 143 14.91 -20.79 -27.17
N PRO A 144 14.52 -21.96 -26.63
CA PRO A 144 14.64 -22.25 -25.20
C PRO A 144 16.07 -22.51 -24.74
N CYS A 145 17.01 -22.80 -25.64
CA CYS A 145 18.39 -23.11 -25.29
C CYS A 145 19.37 -22.02 -25.76
N PHE A 146 20.58 -22.03 -25.20
CA PHE A 146 21.63 -21.09 -25.55
C PHE A 146 22.08 -21.20 -27.03
N TRP A 147 22.47 -20.06 -27.59
CA TRP A 147 23.28 -19.97 -28.81
C TRP A 147 24.76 -20.12 -28.43
N ILE A 148 25.42 -21.18 -28.89
CA ILE A 148 26.82 -21.52 -28.60
C ILE A 148 27.48 -22.00 -29.90
N ASP A 149 28.74 -21.61 -30.13
CA ASP A 149 29.56 -22.05 -31.27
C ASP A 149 28.91 -21.89 -32.65
N GLY A 150 28.10 -20.85 -32.82
CA GLY A 150 27.48 -20.56 -34.10
C GLY A 150 26.13 -21.22 -34.33
N GLN A 151 25.55 -21.91 -33.35
CA GLN A 151 24.23 -22.55 -33.47
C GLN A 151 23.39 -22.49 -32.19
N TYR A 152 22.06 -22.59 -32.33
CA TYR A 152 21.15 -22.79 -31.21
C TYR A 152 21.10 -24.25 -30.79
N LEU A 153 21.37 -24.54 -29.51
CA LEU A 153 21.39 -25.93 -29.01
C LEU A 153 20.04 -26.66 -29.07
N CYS A 154 18.92 -25.91 -29.19
CA CYS A 154 17.58 -26.50 -29.26
C CYS A 154 17.17 -27.00 -30.65
N CYS A 155 17.73 -26.44 -31.73
CA CYS A 155 17.26 -26.73 -33.09
C CYS A 155 18.36 -26.69 -34.18
N SER A 156 19.62 -26.52 -33.79
CA SER A 156 20.80 -26.47 -34.67
C SER A 156 20.77 -25.38 -35.75
N GLN A 157 19.87 -24.39 -35.62
CA GLN A 157 19.86 -23.23 -36.52
C GLN A 157 21.12 -22.38 -36.30
N THR A 158 21.77 -21.97 -37.40
CA THR A 158 23.09 -21.33 -37.38
C THR A 158 23.07 -19.79 -37.45
N ALA A 159 21.90 -19.20 -37.68
CA ALA A 159 21.72 -17.75 -37.69
C ALA A 159 21.15 -17.25 -36.36
N LYS A 160 21.77 -16.23 -35.75
CA LYS A 160 21.33 -15.67 -34.45
C LYS A 160 19.92 -15.09 -34.48
N ASN A 161 19.51 -14.54 -35.61
CA ASN A 161 18.17 -13.98 -35.82
C ASN A 161 17.19 -15.00 -36.41
N ALA A 162 17.53 -16.28 -36.43
CA ALA A 162 16.64 -17.31 -36.93
C ALA A 162 15.39 -17.43 -36.04
N MET A 163 14.24 -17.70 -36.67
CA MET A 163 12.95 -17.81 -35.99
C MET A 163 12.99 -18.89 -34.92
N GLY A 164 12.42 -18.58 -33.74
CA GLY A 164 12.35 -19.51 -32.61
C GLY A 164 11.73 -20.87 -32.94
N CYS A 165 12.21 -21.93 -32.27
CA CYS A 165 11.71 -23.29 -32.45
C CYS A 165 10.57 -23.68 -31.50
N GLN A 166 10.30 -22.89 -30.46
CA GLN A 166 9.23 -23.15 -29.47
C GLN A 166 8.21 -22.01 -29.46
N ILE A 167 6.91 -22.34 -29.40
CA ILE A 167 5.80 -21.36 -29.34
C ILE A 167 5.72 -20.77 -27.92
N LEU A 168 5.47 -19.47 -27.81
CA LEU A 168 5.14 -18.83 -26.53
C LEU A 168 3.74 -19.25 -26.08
N GLU A 169 3.65 -19.93 -24.95
CA GLU A 169 2.36 -20.29 -24.34
C GLU A 169 1.65 -19.02 -23.83
N SER A 170 0.65 -18.55 -24.58
CA SER A 170 -0.23 -17.46 -24.15
C SER A 170 -1.41 -18.06 -23.39
N ARG A 171 -1.52 -17.74 -22.09
CA ARG A 171 -2.73 -18.03 -21.32
C ARG A 171 -3.86 -17.14 -21.87
N ASN A 172 -4.76 -17.77 -22.64
CA ASN A 172 -6.01 -17.29 -23.25
C ASN A 172 -5.98 -17.23 -24.79
N GLY A 173 -6.75 -18.14 -25.40
CA GLY A 173 -6.97 -18.23 -26.84
C GLY A 173 -7.90 -17.15 -27.41
N SER A 174 -7.90 -17.10 -28.74
CA SER A 174 -8.78 -16.33 -29.64
C SER A 174 -8.40 -14.86 -29.88
N LEU A 175 -7.46 -14.64 -30.81
CA LEU A 175 -7.44 -13.43 -31.64
C LEU A 175 -7.96 -13.76 -33.04
N LYS A 176 -9.19 -13.32 -33.31
CA LYS A 176 -9.77 -13.29 -34.65
C LYS A 176 -8.97 -12.34 -35.54
N VAL A 177 -8.66 -12.81 -36.73
CA VAL A 177 -7.90 -12.12 -37.78
C VAL A 177 -8.70 -10.95 -38.35
N GLY A 178 -8.24 -9.72 -38.14
CA GLY A 178 -8.64 -8.55 -38.91
C GLY A 178 -7.74 -8.38 -40.13
N ARG A 179 -8.28 -8.66 -41.32
CA ARG A 179 -7.60 -8.45 -42.61
C ARG A 179 -7.39 -6.94 -42.85
N SER A 180 -6.17 -6.53 -43.20
CA SER A 180 -5.95 -5.35 -44.04
C SER A 180 -5.19 -5.77 -45.30
N HIS A 181 -5.89 -5.69 -46.42
CA HIS A 181 -5.35 -5.90 -47.76
C HIS A 181 -4.50 -4.71 -48.20
N ARG A 182 -3.29 -4.98 -48.71
CA ARG A 182 -2.78 -4.22 -49.86
C ARG A 182 -2.10 -5.17 -50.86
N LYS A 183 -2.58 -5.05 -52.10
CA LYS A 183 -2.39 -5.92 -53.27
C LYS A 183 -1.00 -5.76 -53.88
N THR A 184 -0.44 -6.85 -54.43
CA THR A 184 0.08 -6.85 -55.82
C THR A 184 0.16 -8.26 -56.44
N LYS A 185 -0.59 -8.42 -57.54
CA LYS A 185 -0.33 -9.18 -58.81
C LYS A 185 -0.43 -10.74 -58.84
N LYS A 186 -1.62 -11.19 -59.30
CA LYS A 186 -2.04 -12.27 -60.27
C LYS A 186 -0.99 -13.29 -60.82
N PRO A 187 -1.42 -14.43 -61.42
CA PRO A 187 -2.51 -15.37 -61.09
C PRO A 187 -2.10 -16.88 -61.15
N LEU A 188 -2.98 -17.76 -60.65
CA LEU A 188 -2.90 -19.24 -60.55
C LEU A 188 -3.02 -19.98 -61.90
N PRO A 189 -2.74 -21.31 -61.92
CA PRO A 189 -3.58 -22.28 -62.63
C PRO A 189 -4.20 -23.36 -61.68
N PRO A 190 -5.24 -24.10 -62.13
CA PRO A 190 -6.23 -24.71 -61.23
C PRO A 190 -6.29 -26.26 -61.21
N THR A 191 -7.00 -26.77 -60.17
CA THR A 191 -7.80 -28.04 -60.09
C THR A 191 -7.08 -29.40 -60.10
N PRO A 192 -7.66 -30.51 -59.57
CA PRO A 192 -9.10 -30.79 -59.32
C PRO A 192 -9.48 -31.39 -57.95
N GLU A 193 -10.80 -31.56 -57.81
CA GLU A 193 -11.63 -32.06 -56.71
C GLU A 193 -11.53 -33.58 -56.45
N GLU A 194 -12.38 -34.06 -55.53
CA GLU A 194 -12.64 -35.44 -55.05
C GLU A 194 -11.84 -35.82 -53.77
N ASP A 195 -12.41 -36.37 -52.69
CA ASP A 195 -13.72 -36.96 -52.50
C ASP A 195 -14.09 -37.07 -51.00
N GLN A 196 -15.36 -37.28 -50.73
CA GLN A 196 -16.01 -37.41 -49.42
C GLN A 196 -15.49 -38.58 -48.57
N MET A 197 -15.47 -38.47 -47.23
CA MET A 197 -15.88 -39.56 -46.32
C MET A 197 -16.00 -39.15 -44.83
N VAL A 198 -17.27 -39.09 -44.38
CA VAL A 198 -17.86 -39.59 -43.11
C VAL A 198 -17.30 -39.14 -41.74
N MET A 199 -18.22 -38.56 -40.94
CA MET A 199 -18.08 -38.16 -39.54
C MET A 199 -17.79 -39.32 -38.57
N LYS A 200 -16.97 -39.06 -37.54
CA LYS A 200 -16.90 -39.80 -36.26
C LYS A 200 -17.26 -38.84 -35.10
N PRO A 201 -17.89 -39.30 -34.00
CA PRO A 201 -18.47 -38.43 -32.98
C PRO A 201 -17.40 -37.68 -32.19
N LEU A 202 -17.68 -36.42 -31.84
CA LEU A 202 -16.86 -35.62 -30.93
C LEU A 202 -16.87 -36.24 -29.52
N PRO A 203 -15.73 -36.27 -28.81
CA PRO A 203 -15.70 -36.67 -27.40
C PRO A 203 -16.45 -35.63 -26.54
N PRO A 204 -17.04 -36.05 -25.39
CA PRO A 204 -17.79 -35.15 -24.53
C PRO A 204 -16.90 -34.01 -24.02
N GLU A 205 -17.47 -32.80 -23.97
CA GLU A 205 -16.80 -31.61 -23.45
C GLU A 205 -16.19 -31.88 -22.06
N PRO A 206 -14.95 -31.46 -21.79
CA PRO A 206 -14.40 -31.52 -20.46
C PRO A 206 -15.27 -30.66 -19.53
N ALA A 207 -15.69 -31.26 -18.42
CA ALA A 207 -16.41 -30.58 -17.36
C ALA A 207 -15.68 -29.29 -16.94
N PRO A 208 -16.40 -28.20 -16.61
CA PRO A 208 -15.80 -26.95 -16.19
C PRO A 208 -14.83 -27.21 -15.03
N SER A 209 -13.59 -26.78 -15.23
CA SER A 209 -12.51 -26.83 -14.26
C SER A 209 -13.00 -26.31 -12.90
N THR A 210 -12.80 -27.13 -11.88
CA THR A 210 -12.97 -26.85 -10.45
C THR A 210 -12.86 -25.36 -10.12
N ALA A 211 -13.99 -24.77 -9.72
CA ALA A 211 -14.02 -23.45 -9.13
C ALA A 211 -13.00 -23.39 -7.99
N GLY A 212 -12.01 -22.50 -8.10
CA GLY A 212 -11.33 -22.02 -6.90
C GLY A 212 -12.39 -21.48 -5.95
N GLU A 213 -12.29 -21.80 -4.66
CA GLU A 213 -13.24 -21.34 -3.64
C GLU A 213 -13.51 -19.84 -3.83
N MET A 214 -14.71 -19.49 -4.31
CA MET A 214 -15.08 -18.11 -4.52
C MET A 214 -15.21 -17.44 -3.15
N LYS A 215 -14.38 -16.43 -2.90
CA LYS A 215 -14.35 -15.68 -1.65
C LYS A 215 -15.68 -14.95 -1.44
N LYS A 216 -16.36 -15.25 -0.33
CA LYS A 216 -17.67 -14.65 0.02
C LYS A 216 -17.49 -13.55 1.07
N VAL A 217 -18.00 -12.36 0.78
CA VAL A 217 -17.88 -11.19 1.66
C VAL A 217 -19.26 -10.62 2.03
N VAL A 218 -19.32 -9.88 3.13
CA VAL A 218 -20.49 -9.14 3.59
C VAL A 218 -20.20 -7.64 3.55
N ALA A 219 -21.16 -6.84 3.07
CA ALA A 219 -21.04 -5.38 3.07
C ALA A 219 -21.21 -4.80 4.48
N LEU A 220 -20.21 -4.05 4.95
CA LEU A 220 -20.23 -3.32 6.22
C LEU A 220 -20.99 -1.99 6.12
N TYR A 221 -21.03 -1.40 4.92
CA TYR A 221 -21.67 -0.11 4.65
C TYR A 221 -22.47 -0.15 3.34
N ASN A 222 -23.42 0.78 3.21
CA ASN A 222 -24.08 1.03 1.94
C ASN A 222 -23.11 1.75 1.00
N TYR A 223 -23.06 1.35 -0.27
CA TYR A 223 -22.29 2.00 -1.33
C TYR A 223 -23.19 2.24 -2.54
N GLN A 224 -23.26 3.51 -2.98
CA GLN A 224 -23.96 3.86 -4.21
C GLN A 224 -22.96 3.90 -5.37
N PRO A 225 -23.24 3.23 -6.51
CA PRO A 225 -22.37 3.24 -7.68
C PRO A 225 -22.05 4.68 -8.14
N MET A 226 -20.76 5.00 -8.27
CA MET A 226 -20.32 6.33 -8.74
C MET A 226 -20.17 6.37 -10.28
N ASN A 227 -20.03 5.21 -10.90
CA ASN A 227 -19.98 5.04 -12.35
C ASN A 227 -20.66 3.72 -12.77
N ALA A 228 -20.74 3.44 -14.07
CA ALA A 228 -21.44 2.27 -14.62
C ALA A 228 -20.70 0.93 -14.39
N GLN A 229 -19.43 0.94 -14.00
CA GLN A 229 -18.64 -0.24 -13.69
C GLN A 229 -18.77 -0.65 -12.22
N ASP A 230 -19.27 0.23 -11.36
CA ASP A 230 -19.43 -0.01 -9.94
C ASP A 230 -20.68 -0.84 -9.63
N LEU A 231 -20.60 -1.66 -8.58
CA LEU A 231 -21.72 -2.44 -8.05
C LEU A 231 -22.22 -1.83 -6.74
N GLN A 232 -23.54 -1.76 -6.57
CA GLN A 232 -24.17 -1.24 -5.36
C GLN A 232 -23.95 -2.19 -4.18
N LEU A 233 -23.53 -1.64 -3.03
CA LEU A 233 -23.51 -2.39 -1.77
C LEU A 233 -24.68 -1.99 -0.87
N GLN A 234 -25.34 -2.99 -0.28
CA GLN A 234 -26.32 -2.82 0.77
C GLN A 234 -25.77 -3.45 2.05
N LYS A 235 -25.71 -2.68 3.14
CA LYS A 235 -25.18 -3.12 4.44
C LYS A 235 -25.84 -4.43 4.86
N GLY A 236 -25.01 -5.41 5.21
CA GLY A 236 -25.43 -6.75 5.65
C GLY A 236 -25.66 -7.74 4.52
N GLU A 237 -25.66 -7.32 3.25
CA GLU A 237 -25.80 -8.26 2.13
C GLU A 237 -24.47 -8.94 1.79
N GLU A 238 -24.60 -10.15 1.23
CA GLU A 238 -23.48 -10.99 0.82
C GLU A 238 -23.16 -10.82 -0.66
N TYR A 239 -21.86 -10.84 -0.97
CA TYR A 239 -21.32 -10.69 -2.31
C TYR A 239 -20.26 -11.76 -2.57
N LEU A 240 -20.19 -12.24 -3.80
CA LEU A 240 -19.17 -13.18 -4.26
C LEU A 240 -18.04 -12.41 -4.96
N ILE A 241 -16.82 -12.57 -4.50
CA ILE A 241 -15.65 -11.95 -5.13
C ILE A 241 -15.20 -12.82 -6.31
N LEU A 242 -15.20 -12.21 -7.49
CA LEU A 242 -14.76 -12.80 -8.74
C LEU A 242 -13.29 -12.53 -9.01
N GLU A 243 -12.82 -11.31 -8.70
CA GLU A 243 -11.43 -10.88 -8.86
C GLU A 243 -11.03 -9.92 -7.72
N ASP A 244 -9.91 -10.20 -7.05
CA ASP A 244 -9.35 -9.40 -5.94
C ASP A 244 -7.93 -8.86 -6.26
N SER A 245 -7.57 -8.84 -7.54
CA SER A 245 -6.23 -8.46 -8.02
C SER A 245 -5.85 -7.00 -7.72
N HIS A 246 -6.85 -6.11 -7.57
CA HIS A 246 -6.62 -4.71 -7.23
C HIS A 246 -6.81 -4.49 -5.71
N PRO A 247 -5.85 -3.83 -5.02
CA PRO A 247 -5.85 -3.77 -3.55
C PRO A 247 -7.04 -3.02 -2.94
N LEU A 248 -7.60 -2.04 -3.68
CA LEU A 248 -8.62 -1.12 -3.17
C LEU A 248 -10.03 -1.34 -3.74
N TRP A 249 -10.13 -2.10 -4.83
CA TRP A 249 -11.37 -2.31 -5.57
C TRP A 249 -11.45 -3.76 -6.00
N TRP A 250 -12.49 -4.47 -5.60
CA TRP A 250 -12.68 -5.87 -5.97
C TRP A 250 -13.83 -5.99 -6.95
N LYS A 251 -13.75 -6.96 -7.85
CA LYS A 251 -14.88 -7.28 -8.72
C LYS A 251 -15.78 -8.28 -8.01
N GLY A 252 -16.99 -7.86 -7.71
CA GLY A 252 -17.98 -8.65 -6.99
C GLY A 252 -19.19 -9.01 -7.86
N ARG A 253 -19.95 -9.99 -7.38
CA ARG A 253 -21.28 -10.35 -7.90
C ARG A 253 -22.29 -10.33 -6.76
N ASP A 254 -23.43 -9.70 -6.97
CA ASP A 254 -24.55 -9.68 -6.01
C ASP A 254 -25.42 -10.95 -6.09
N LYS A 255 -26.38 -11.07 -5.17
CA LYS A 255 -27.37 -12.17 -5.13
C LYS A 255 -28.24 -12.28 -6.39
N ASN A 256 -28.36 -11.21 -7.17
CA ASN A 256 -29.16 -11.16 -8.39
C ASN A 256 -28.32 -11.47 -9.64
N GLY A 257 -27.03 -11.78 -9.48
CA GLY A 257 -26.11 -12.07 -10.57
C GLY A 257 -25.50 -10.83 -11.25
N ARG A 258 -25.73 -9.62 -10.72
CA ARG A 258 -25.12 -8.39 -11.26
C ARG A 258 -23.65 -8.32 -10.83
N GLU A 259 -22.80 -7.94 -11.77
CA GLU A 259 -21.36 -7.82 -11.55
C GLU A 259 -20.91 -6.35 -11.63
N GLY A 260 -19.88 -6.02 -10.85
CA GLY A 260 -19.23 -4.72 -10.91
C GLY A 260 -18.16 -4.59 -9.82
N TYR A 261 -17.52 -3.43 -9.77
CA TYR A 261 -16.48 -3.13 -8.80
C TYR A 261 -17.06 -2.60 -7.48
N ILE A 262 -16.51 -3.06 -6.37
CA ILE A 262 -16.88 -2.66 -5.02
C ILE A 262 -15.63 -2.21 -4.25
N PRO A 263 -15.72 -1.20 -3.38
CA PRO A 263 -14.59 -0.81 -2.53
C PRO A 263 -14.23 -1.92 -1.55
N SER A 264 -12.96 -2.31 -1.47
CA SER A 264 -12.52 -3.41 -0.59
C SER A 264 -12.66 -3.07 0.91
N ASN A 265 -12.57 -1.78 1.26
CA ASN A 265 -12.77 -1.29 2.63
C ASN A 265 -14.25 -1.23 3.07
N TYR A 266 -15.19 -1.54 2.17
CA TYR A 266 -16.63 -1.58 2.49
C TYR A 266 -17.13 -2.98 2.80
N VAL A 267 -16.28 -4.00 2.65
CA VAL A 267 -16.66 -5.39 2.77
C VAL A 267 -15.72 -6.14 3.71
N THR A 268 -16.21 -7.23 4.28
CA THR A 268 -15.40 -8.14 5.10
C THR A 268 -15.69 -9.59 4.76
N GLU A 269 -14.74 -10.49 5.00
CA GLU A 269 -14.92 -11.92 4.77
C GLU A 269 -15.97 -12.53 5.70
N THR A 270 -16.84 -13.37 5.14
CA THR A 270 -17.97 -14.00 5.86
C THR A 270 -17.50 -15.04 6.88
N SER A 271 -16.38 -15.70 6.59
CA SER A 271 -15.98 -16.93 7.28
C SER A 271 -15.43 -16.72 8.69
N ASN A 272 -15.05 -15.51 9.12
CA ASN A 272 -14.47 -15.29 10.46
C ASN A 272 -14.44 -13.83 10.96
N SER A 273 -15.12 -12.88 10.31
CA SER A 273 -15.00 -11.47 10.72
C SER A 273 -16.05 -11.05 11.73
N LEU A 274 -15.60 -10.65 12.93
CA LEU A 274 -16.47 -10.04 13.94
C LEU A 274 -17.01 -8.67 13.50
N GLU A 275 -16.40 -8.03 12.50
CA GLU A 275 -16.78 -6.70 11.99
C GLU A 275 -18.19 -6.65 11.39
N ILE A 276 -18.76 -7.81 11.06
CA ILE A 276 -20.15 -7.95 10.60
C ILE A 276 -21.15 -7.60 11.72
N PHE A 277 -20.79 -7.85 12.97
CA PHE A 277 -21.70 -7.69 14.10
C PHE A 277 -21.71 -6.27 14.63
N GLU A 278 -22.90 -5.69 14.79
CA GLU A 278 -23.04 -4.31 15.28
C GLU A 278 -22.49 -4.09 16.68
N TRP A 279 -22.41 -5.14 17.51
CA TRP A 279 -21.81 -5.07 18.84
C TRP A 279 -20.28 -5.04 18.82
N TYR A 280 -19.63 -5.34 17.70
CA TYR A 280 -18.18 -5.39 17.60
C TYR A 280 -17.60 -4.06 17.14
N SER A 281 -16.69 -3.50 17.93
CA SER A 281 -15.96 -2.27 17.66
C SER A 281 -14.47 -2.56 17.82
N LYS A 282 -13.78 -2.82 16.70
CA LYS A 282 -12.37 -3.22 16.66
C LYS A 282 -11.45 -2.25 17.41
N ASN A 283 -11.43 -0.99 16.96
CA ASN A 283 -10.45 0.03 17.39
C ASN A 283 -11.01 1.00 18.44
N ILE A 284 -11.72 0.50 19.46
CA ILE A 284 -12.23 1.34 20.56
C ILE A 284 -11.47 1.07 21.86
N THR A 285 -11.00 2.12 22.51
CA THR A 285 -10.31 2.00 23.81
C THR A 285 -11.29 1.70 24.93
N ARG A 286 -10.75 1.31 26.10
CA ARG A 286 -11.57 1.11 27.30
C ARG A 286 -12.39 2.35 27.66
N SER A 287 -11.74 3.52 27.70
CA SER A 287 -12.38 4.78 28.09
C SER A 287 -13.46 5.21 27.08
N GLN A 288 -13.18 5.10 25.78
CA GLN A 288 -14.17 5.37 24.73
C GLN A 288 -15.39 4.43 24.82
N ALA A 289 -15.17 3.14 25.06
CA ALA A 289 -16.26 2.19 25.27
C ALA A 289 -17.10 2.56 26.49
N GLU A 290 -16.46 3.02 27.57
CA GLU A 290 -17.16 3.50 28.76
C GLU A 290 -18.00 4.75 28.48
N GLN A 291 -17.47 5.71 27.73
CA GLN A 291 -18.19 6.93 27.35
C GLN A 291 -19.43 6.61 26.51
N LEU A 292 -19.30 5.76 25.48
CA LEU A 292 -20.44 5.36 24.63
C LEU A 292 -21.53 4.63 25.42
N LEU A 293 -21.12 3.70 26.28
CA LEU A 293 -22.03 2.94 27.13
C LEU A 293 -22.75 3.85 28.14
N LYS A 294 -22.05 4.81 28.75
CA LYS A 294 -22.64 5.83 29.63
C LYS A 294 -23.59 6.76 28.88
N GLN A 295 -23.23 7.18 27.66
CA GLN A 295 -24.05 8.06 26.83
C GLN A 295 -25.39 7.41 26.43
N GLU A 296 -25.38 6.13 26.05
CA GLU A 296 -26.63 5.40 25.80
C GLU A 296 -27.41 5.15 27.11
N GLY A 297 -26.71 4.86 28.21
CA GLY A 297 -27.29 4.78 29.56
C GLY A 297 -28.32 3.67 29.76
N LYS A 298 -28.33 2.64 28.90
CA LYS A 298 -29.30 1.53 28.92
C LYS A 298 -28.72 0.29 29.59
N GLU A 299 -29.45 -0.24 30.57
CA GLU A 299 -29.07 -1.47 31.28
C GLU A 299 -28.90 -2.66 30.32
N GLY A 300 -27.79 -3.38 30.45
CA GLY A 300 -27.43 -4.47 29.54
C GLY A 300 -26.93 -3.98 28.18
N GLY A 301 -26.63 -2.69 28.03
CA GLY A 301 -25.87 -2.15 26.90
C GLY A 301 -24.48 -2.77 26.87
N PHE A 302 -24.01 -3.22 25.71
CA PHE A 302 -22.72 -3.89 25.61
C PHE A 302 -21.97 -3.60 24.31
N ILE A 303 -20.64 -3.67 24.38
CA ILE A 303 -19.70 -3.54 23.25
C ILE A 303 -18.65 -4.64 23.37
N VAL A 304 -18.29 -5.28 22.26
CA VAL A 304 -17.12 -6.15 22.17
C VAL A 304 -16.03 -5.42 21.41
N ARG A 305 -14.82 -5.42 21.96
CA ARG A 305 -13.67 -4.68 21.42
C ARG A 305 -12.40 -5.53 21.49
N ASP A 306 -11.39 -5.15 20.75
CA ASP A 306 -10.05 -5.72 20.94
C ASP A 306 -9.54 -5.37 22.34
N SER A 307 -8.88 -6.34 22.97
CA SER A 307 -8.27 -6.15 24.28
C SER A 307 -6.99 -5.34 24.10
N THR A 308 -7.07 -4.07 24.46
CA THR A 308 -5.97 -3.11 24.45
C THR A 308 -4.79 -3.57 25.32
N SER A 309 -5.07 -4.20 26.47
CA SER A 309 -4.04 -4.77 27.37
C SER A 309 -3.39 -6.10 26.92
N LYS A 310 -3.98 -6.84 25.97
CA LYS A 310 -3.49 -8.18 25.55
C LYS A 310 -3.78 -8.42 24.07
N THR A 311 -2.73 -8.36 23.25
CA THR A 311 -2.80 -8.60 21.80
C THR A 311 -3.47 -9.96 21.49
N GLY A 312 -4.43 -9.93 20.57
CA GLY A 312 -5.17 -11.13 20.14
C GLY A 312 -6.27 -11.62 21.10
N LYS A 313 -6.61 -10.85 22.14
CA LYS A 313 -7.77 -11.12 23.00
C LYS A 313 -8.88 -10.11 22.77
N TYR A 314 -10.10 -10.47 23.14
CA TYR A 314 -11.28 -9.60 23.05
C TYR A 314 -11.79 -9.23 24.44
N THR A 315 -12.48 -8.11 24.57
CA THR A 315 -13.08 -7.65 25.82
C THR A 315 -14.54 -7.28 25.59
N VAL A 316 -15.44 -7.80 26.43
CA VAL A 316 -16.86 -7.47 26.46
C VAL A 316 -17.10 -6.45 27.57
N SER A 317 -17.47 -5.23 27.19
CA SER A 317 -17.76 -4.12 28.09
C SER A 317 -19.28 -4.03 28.27
N VAL A 318 -19.78 -4.08 29.50
CA VAL A 318 -21.22 -4.15 29.80
C VAL A 318 -21.62 -3.06 30.79
N TYR A 319 -22.64 -2.28 30.44
CA TYR A 319 -23.27 -1.29 31.30
C TYR A 319 -24.39 -1.92 32.14
N ALA A 320 -24.37 -1.66 33.44
CA ALA A 320 -25.41 -2.09 34.36
C ALA A 320 -25.83 -0.93 35.28
N LYS A 321 -27.14 -0.76 35.42
CA LYS A 321 -27.74 0.22 36.31
C LYS A 321 -28.37 -0.51 37.48
N SER A 322 -28.04 -0.09 38.71
CA SER A 322 -28.61 -0.65 39.93
C SER A 322 -29.43 0.41 40.64
N SER A 323 -30.48 0.00 41.36
CA SER A 323 -31.30 0.89 42.20
C SER A 323 -30.47 1.65 43.25
N ALA A 324 -29.29 1.13 43.61
CA ALA A 324 -28.36 1.73 44.57
C ALA A 324 -27.31 2.66 43.95
N ASP A 325 -27.11 2.63 42.62
CA ASP A 325 -26.14 3.47 41.91
C ASP A 325 -26.79 4.09 40.65
N PRO A 326 -27.35 5.32 40.78
CA PRO A 326 -28.05 5.98 39.69
C PRO A 326 -27.14 6.40 38.53
N GLN A 327 -25.81 6.49 38.73
CA GLN A 327 -24.85 6.82 37.65
C GLN A 327 -24.57 5.61 36.74
N GLY A 328 -24.80 4.40 37.26
CA GLY A 328 -24.59 3.14 36.53
C GLY A 328 -23.11 2.79 36.41
N THR A 329 -22.84 1.48 36.40
CA THR A 329 -21.48 0.92 36.43
C THR A 329 -21.19 0.18 35.14
N ILE A 330 -19.92 0.19 34.73
CA ILE A 330 -19.44 -0.57 33.57
C ILE A 330 -18.46 -1.63 34.04
N ARG A 331 -18.66 -2.86 33.57
CA ARG A 331 -17.75 -3.99 33.81
C ARG A 331 -17.15 -4.48 32.50
N HIS A 332 -15.86 -4.76 32.54
CA HIS A 332 -15.08 -5.26 31.41
C HIS A 332 -14.73 -6.72 31.66
N TYR A 333 -15.13 -7.61 30.77
CA TYR A 333 -14.88 -9.04 30.84
C TYR A 333 -13.98 -9.45 29.68
N VAL A 334 -12.78 -9.95 29.98
CA VAL A 334 -11.85 -10.43 28.95
C VAL A 334 -12.35 -11.78 28.45
N VAL A 335 -12.47 -11.92 27.12
CA VAL A 335 -12.75 -13.20 26.46
C VAL A 335 -11.48 -14.04 26.55
N CYS A 336 -11.55 -15.11 27.32
CA CYS A 336 -10.49 -16.08 27.45
C CYS A 336 -10.63 -17.16 26.37
N CYS A 337 -9.48 -17.72 25.97
CA CYS A 337 -9.40 -18.80 24.99
C CYS A 337 -8.68 -19.99 25.62
N THR A 338 -9.24 -21.19 25.50
CA THR A 338 -8.63 -22.44 25.95
C THR A 338 -7.57 -22.93 24.96
N PRO A 339 -6.68 -23.85 25.35
CA PRO A 339 -5.73 -24.50 24.42
C PRO A 339 -6.41 -25.21 23.24
N GLN A 340 -7.69 -25.58 23.37
CA GLN A 340 -8.51 -26.20 22.33
C GLN A 340 -9.25 -25.17 21.45
N HIS A 341 -8.86 -23.88 21.48
CA HIS A 341 -9.48 -22.79 20.73
C HIS A 341 -10.96 -22.53 21.05
N GLN A 342 -11.37 -22.74 22.30
CA GLN A 342 -12.73 -22.41 22.75
C GLN A 342 -12.75 -21.14 23.60
N TYR A 343 -13.77 -20.32 23.42
CA TYR A 343 -13.93 -19.00 24.03
C TYR A 343 -14.85 -19.04 25.26
N TYR A 344 -14.56 -18.24 26.28
CA TYR A 344 -15.42 -18.07 27.45
C TYR A 344 -15.24 -16.71 28.14
N LEU A 345 -16.29 -16.25 28.84
CA LEU A 345 -16.24 -15.09 29.77
C LEU A 345 -16.25 -15.52 31.24
N ALA A 346 -16.87 -16.66 31.53
CA ALA A 346 -16.87 -17.33 32.82
C ALA A 346 -16.51 -18.80 32.57
N GLU A 347 -15.56 -19.35 33.33
CA GLU A 347 -14.93 -20.68 33.09
C GLU A 347 -15.91 -21.85 32.94
N LYS A 348 -17.16 -21.68 33.34
CA LYS A 348 -18.19 -22.74 33.32
C LYS A 348 -18.82 -22.99 31.94
N HIS A 349 -18.67 -22.09 30.96
CA HIS A 349 -19.30 -22.22 29.65
C HIS A 349 -18.31 -21.93 28.52
N LEU A 350 -18.00 -22.96 27.74
CA LEU A 350 -17.06 -22.91 26.61
C LEU A 350 -17.82 -22.87 25.29
N PHE A 351 -17.39 -22.02 24.36
CA PHE A 351 -18.01 -21.81 23.05
C PHE A 351 -16.97 -21.96 21.93
N ASN A 352 -17.39 -22.37 20.73
CA ASN A 352 -16.45 -22.53 19.61
C ASN A 352 -16.20 -21.20 18.89
N THR A 353 -17.13 -20.25 18.99
CA THR A 353 -17.00 -18.92 18.38
C THR A 353 -17.43 -17.79 19.33
N ILE A 354 -16.89 -16.59 19.13
CA ILE A 354 -17.29 -15.40 19.91
C ILE A 354 -18.77 -15.04 19.68
N PRO A 355 -19.34 -15.13 18.46
CA PRO A 355 -20.77 -14.92 18.26
C PRO A 355 -21.66 -15.88 19.06
N GLU A 356 -21.29 -17.15 19.19
CA GLU A 356 -22.01 -18.11 20.04
C GLU A 356 -21.98 -17.70 21.52
N LEU A 357 -20.81 -17.28 22.00
CA LEU A 357 -20.61 -16.76 23.36
C LEU A 357 -21.50 -15.54 23.62
N ILE A 358 -21.52 -14.57 22.71
CA ILE A 358 -22.36 -13.37 22.83
C ILE A 358 -23.84 -13.75 22.81
N THR A 359 -24.25 -14.64 21.89
CA THR A 359 -25.64 -15.11 21.79
C THR A 359 -26.10 -15.81 23.07
N TYR A 360 -25.25 -16.63 23.67
CA TYR A 360 -25.55 -17.26 24.96
C TYR A 360 -25.74 -16.21 26.06
N HIS A 361 -24.84 -15.23 26.15
CA HIS A 361 -24.90 -14.18 27.16
C HIS A 361 -25.97 -13.12 26.91
N GLN A 362 -26.57 -13.09 25.71
CA GLN A 362 -27.79 -12.35 25.42
C GLN A 362 -29.05 -13.00 26.00
N HIS A 363 -29.02 -14.31 26.23
CA HIS A 363 -30.13 -15.05 26.82
C HIS A 363 -29.93 -15.31 28.33
N ASN A 364 -28.68 -15.43 28.78
CA ASN A 364 -28.31 -15.78 30.15
C ASN A 364 -27.24 -14.83 30.70
N SER A 365 -27.40 -14.28 31.90
CA SER A 365 -26.32 -13.50 32.51
C SER A 365 -25.12 -14.37 32.89
N ALA A 366 -25.36 -15.59 33.39
CA ALA A 366 -24.34 -16.63 33.64
C ALA A 366 -23.06 -16.13 34.35
N GLY A 367 -23.22 -15.22 35.32
CA GLY A 367 -22.11 -14.63 36.10
C GLY A 367 -21.68 -13.22 35.67
N LEU A 368 -22.22 -12.69 34.57
CA LEU A 368 -22.07 -11.28 34.20
C LEU A 368 -22.97 -10.37 35.05
N ILE A 369 -22.58 -9.09 35.19
CA ILE A 369 -23.30 -8.07 35.96
C ILE A 369 -24.72 -7.83 35.43
N SER A 370 -24.94 -8.02 34.14
CA SER A 370 -26.23 -8.02 33.47
C SER A 370 -26.16 -8.96 32.26
N ARG A 371 -27.33 -9.47 31.85
CA ARG A 371 -27.50 -10.05 30.52
C ARG A 371 -27.17 -9.02 29.44
N LEU A 372 -26.62 -9.46 28.31
CA LEU A 372 -26.38 -8.60 27.15
C LEU A 372 -27.73 -8.32 26.47
N LYS A 373 -28.23 -7.08 26.55
CA LYS A 373 -29.57 -6.73 26.04
C LYS A 373 -29.49 -5.95 24.73
N TYR A 374 -28.62 -4.95 24.67
CA TYR A 374 -28.58 -4.00 23.56
C TYR A 374 -27.15 -3.77 23.06
N PRO A 375 -26.86 -4.02 21.78
CA PRO A 375 -25.56 -3.65 21.23
C PRO A 375 -25.42 -2.13 21.25
N VAL A 376 -24.30 -1.64 21.77
CA VAL A 376 -23.91 -0.23 21.65
C VAL A 376 -22.80 -0.16 20.60
N SER A 377 -22.97 0.74 19.66
CA SER A 377 -21.98 1.01 18.61
C SER A 377 -21.78 2.51 18.52
N GLN A 378 -20.65 2.94 17.96
CA GLN A 378 -20.52 4.31 17.46
C GLN A 378 -21.62 4.50 16.41
N ARG A 379 -22.73 5.14 16.81
CA ARG A 379 -23.83 5.44 15.89
C ARG A 379 -23.27 6.20 14.69
N GLN A 380 -23.55 5.65 13.51
CA GLN A 380 -23.11 6.11 12.20
C GLN A 380 -21.58 6.16 12.06
N LYS A 381 -20.94 4.99 11.89
CA LYS A 381 -19.78 4.95 11.01
C LYS A 381 -20.23 5.53 9.67
N SER A 382 -19.92 6.80 9.42
CA SER A 382 -19.92 7.35 8.07
C SER A 382 -19.10 6.39 7.23
N ALA A 383 -19.62 6.02 6.07
CA ALA A 383 -18.91 5.09 5.21
C ALA A 383 -17.48 5.62 4.97
N PRO A 384 -16.44 4.79 5.13
CA PRO A 384 -15.07 5.25 5.00
C PRO A 384 -14.86 5.85 3.60
N SER A 385 -13.97 6.82 3.46
CA SER A 385 -13.65 7.37 2.14
C SER A 385 -13.20 6.25 1.19
N THR A 386 -13.76 6.22 -0.02
CA THR A 386 -13.34 5.28 -1.06
C THR A 386 -12.02 5.74 -1.66
N ALA A 387 -11.17 4.79 -2.04
CA ALA A 387 -9.95 5.10 -2.79
C ALA A 387 -10.32 5.54 -4.22
N GLY A 388 -10.48 6.85 -4.41
CA GLY A 388 -10.99 7.43 -5.65
C GLY A 388 -12.51 7.53 -5.71
N LEU A 389 -13.02 8.22 -6.75
CA LEU A 389 -14.44 8.43 -7.01
C LEU A 389 -14.99 7.40 -8.03
N GLY A 390 -14.74 6.13 -7.74
CA GLY A 390 -15.08 4.98 -8.58
C GLY A 390 -13.87 4.33 -9.26
N TYR A 391 -14.00 3.05 -9.64
CA TYR A 391 -12.89 2.29 -10.22
C TYR A 391 -12.33 2.94 -11.50
N GLY A 392 -11.00 3.03 -11.59
CA GLY A 392 -10.28 3.55 -12.76
C GLY A 392 -10.42 5.06 -13.03
N SER A 393 -11.15 5.80 -12.20
CA SER A 393 -11.49 7.21 -12.43
C SER A 393 -10.58 8.17 -11.65
N TRP A 394 -9.29 8.21 -12.02
CA TRP A 394 -8.29 9.05 -11.37
C TRP A 394 -8.20 10.49 -11.90
N GLU A 395 -8.53 10.67 -13.18
CA GLU A 395 -8.60 11.97 -13.84
C GLU A 395 -10.05 12.47 -13.78
N ILE A 396 -10.28 13.59 -13.08
CA ILE A 396 -11.60 14.19 -12.88
C ILE A 396 -11.81 15.28 -13.94
N ASP A 397 -13.00 15.32 -14.56
CA ASP A 397 -13.37 16.44 -15.42
C ASP A 397 -13.67 17.68 -14.55
N PRO A 398 -12.98 18.82 -14.73
CA PRO A 398 -13.27 20.05 -13.98
C PRO A 398 -14.72 20.51 -14.06
N LYS A 399 -15.47 20.14 -15.12
CA LYS A 399 -16.91 20.45 -15.26
C LYS A 399 -17.77 19.75 -14.21
N ASP A 400 -17.30 18.63 -13.67
CA ASP A 400 -17.99 17.93 -12.57
C ASP A 400 -17.72 18.61 -11.21
N LEU A 401 -16.82 19.61 -11.15
CA LEU A 401 -16.49 20.33 -9.91
C LEU A 401 -17.24 21.66 -9.82
N THR A 402 -17.95 21.85 -8.72
CA THR A 402 -18.53 23.14 -8.34
C THR A 402 -17.72 23.76 -7.20
N PHE A 403 -17.10 24.90 -7.42
CA PHE A 403 -16.34 25.63 -6.39
C PHE A 403 -17.26 26.48 -5.53
N LEU A 404 -17.20 26.33 -4.22
CA LEU A 404 -18.13 26.98 -3.29
C LEU A 404 -17.45 28.01 -2.39
N LYS A 405 -16.38 27.63 -1.69
CA LYS A 405 -15.73 28.50 -0.69
C LYS A 405 -14.22 28.35 -0.74
N GLU A 406 -13.47 29.45 -0.58
CA GLU A 406 -12.03 29.37 -0.35
C GLU A 406 -11.73 28.93 1.10
N LEU A 407 -10.88 27.93 1.26
CA LEU A 407 -10.49 27.40 2.57
C LEU A 407 -9.16 27.98 3.05
N GLY A 408 -8.25 28.27 2.13
CA GLY A 408 -6.97 28.87 2.46
C GLY A 408 -6.03 28.95 1.26
N THR A 409 -4.88 29.57 1.48
CA THR A 409 -3.81 29.68 0.49
C THR A 409 -2.50 29.19 1.11
N GLY A 410 -1.91 28.16 0.52
CA GLY A 410 -0.63 27.58 0.93
C GLY A 410 0.50 27.83 -0.06
N GLN A 411 1.67 27.25 0.20
CA GLN A 411 2.87 27.37 -0.64
C GLN A 411 2.62 26.91 -2.09
N PHE A 412 1.79 25.88 -2.26
CA PHE A 412 1.52 25.26 -3.57
C PHE A 412 0.33 25.89 -4.31
N GLY A 413 -0.44 26.75 -3.65
CA GLY A 413 -1.56 27.47 -4.24
C GLY A 413 -2.80 27.54 -3.34
N VAL A 414 -3.96 27.74 -3.97
CA VAL A 414 -5.24 28.02 -3.27
C VAL A 414 -6.00 26.72 -3.06
N VAL A 415 -6.54 26.53 -1.86
CA VAL A 415 -7.42 25.39 -1.52
C VAL A 415 -8.85 25.89 -1.43
N LYS A 416 -9.77 25.22 -2.13
CA LYS A 416 -11.19 25.54 -2.14
C LYS A 416 -12.02 24.34 -1.71
N TYR A 417 -13.10 24.59 -0.98
CA TYR A 417 -14.20 23.67 -0.78
C TYR A 417 -15.10 23.71 -2.01
N GLY A 418 -15.53 22.53 -2.45
CA GLY A 418 -16.44 22.36 -3.57
C GLY A 418 -17.24 21.08 -3.49
N LYS A 419 -18.03 20.84 -4.54
CA LYS A 419 -18.79 19.61 -4.73
C LYS A 419 -18.43 18.92 -6.03
N TRP A 420 -18.22 17.61 -5.99
CA TRP A 420 -18.14 16.77 -7.18
C TRP A 420 -19.54 16.25 -7.55
N ARG A 421 -19.92 16.46 -8.82
CA ARG A 421 -21.25 16.18 -9.39
C ARG A 421 -22.42 16.71 -8.57
N GLY A 422 -22.19 17.83 -7.87
CA GLY A 422 -23.18 18.49 -7.01
C GLY A 422 -23.56 17.72 -5.73
N GLN A 423 -22.95 16.55 -5.47
CA GLN A 423 -23.35 15.67 -4.38
C GLN A 423 -22.27 15.52 -3.31
N TYR A 424 -21.03 15.24 -3.71
CA TYR A 424 -19.96 14.85 -2.79
C TYR A 424 -19.09 16.04 -2.42
N ASP A 425 -18.91 16.27 -1.12
CA ASP A 425 -18.05 17.34 -0.60
C ASP A 425 -16.58 17.01 -0.85
N VAL A 426 -15.85 17.95 -1.45
CA VAL A 426 -14.43 17.78 -1.81
C VAL A 426 -13.61 19.03 -1.46
N ALA A 427 -12.33 18.82 -1.16
CA ALA A 427 -11.33 19.88 -1.15
C ALA A 427 -10.57 19.85 -2.47
N VAL A 428 -10.44 21.01 -3.11
CA VAL A 428 -9.79 21.20 -4.40
C VAL A 428 -8.59 22.12 -4.22
N LYS A 429 -7.39 21.56 -4.31
CA LYS A 429 -6.13 22.28 -4.23
C LYS A 429 -5.68 22.66 -5.63
N MET A 430 -5.68 23.96 -5.92
CA MET A 430 -5.24 24.56 -7.17
C MET A 430 -3.73 24.75 -7.13
N ILE A 431 -3.00 24.05 -7.99
CA ILE A 431 -1.54 24.13 -8.06
C ILE A 431 -1.13 25.33 -8.93
N ARG A 432 -0.25 26.18 -8.39
CA ARG A 432 0.29 27.33 -9.13
C ARG A 432 1.22 26.87 -10.25
N GLU A 433 1.16 27.55 -11.39
CA GLU A 433 2.08 27.28 -12.50
C GLU A 433 3.53 27.53 -12.08
N GLY A 434 4.44 26.63 -12.47
CA GLY A 434 5.88 26.73 -12.21
C GLY A 434 6.35 26.22 -10.84
N SER A 435 5.46 25.68 -9.97
CA SER A 435 5.88 25.13 -8.67
C SER A 435 6.45 23.71 -8.74
N MET A 436 6.09 22.92 -9.75
CA MET A 436 6.49 21.52 -9.94
C MET A 436 6.39 21.14 -11.43
N SER A 437 7.15 20.15 -11.89
CA SER A 437 6.96 19.59 -13.23
C SER A 437 5.72 18.69 -13.28
N GLU A 438 4.98 18.70 -14.39
CA GLU A 438 3.69 18.01 -14.50
C GLU A 438 3.83 16.49 -14.49
N ASP A 439 4.88 15.97 -15.13
CA ASP A 439 5.16 14.54 -15.15
C ASP A 439 5.49 14.01 -13.75
N GLU A 440 6.31 14.75 -12.98
CA GLU A 440 6.62 14.38 -11.58
C GLU A 440 5.37 14.46 -10.70
N PHE A 441 4.53 15.48 -10.89
CA PHE A 441 3.27 15.61 -10.17
C PHE A 441 2.30 14.44 -10.46
N ILE A 442 2.15 14.04 -11.72
CA ILE A 442 1.27 12.94 -12.13
C ILE A 442 1.77 11.62 -11.56
N ASP A 443 3.08 11.38 -11.61
CA ASP A 443 3.67 10.15 -11.08
C ASP A 443 3.57 10.08 -9.55
N GLU A 444 3.78 11.20 -8.84
CA GLU A 444 3.54 11.29 -7.39
C GLU A 444 2.06 11.07 -7.07
N ALA A 445 1.13 11.69 -7.81
CA ALA A 445 -0.31 11.50 -7.62
C ALA A 445 -0.74 10.04 -7.79
N LYS A 446 -0.20 9.31 -8.78
CA LYS A 446 -0.50 7.87 -8.97
C LYS A 446 -0.03 7.01 -7.80
N VAL A 447 1.12 7.33 -7.19
CA VAL A 447 1.59 6.64 -5.98
C VAL A 447 0.67 6.97 -4.81
N MET A 448 0.33 8.24 -4.62
CA MET A 448 -0.58 8.70 -3.57
C MET A 448 -1.98 8.09 -3.68
N MET A 449 -2.48 7.84 -4.90
CA MET A 449 -3.78 7.19 -5.11
C MET A 449 -3.86 5.76 -4.59
N ASN A 450 -2.72 5.07 -4.49
CA ASN A 450 -2.66 3.71 -3.96
C ASN A 450 -2.57 3.70 -2.42
N LEU A 451 -2.44 4.86 -1.77
CA LEU A 451 -2.47 5.00 -0.32
C LEU A 451 -3.91 5.26 0.13
N SER A 452 -4.41 4.38 0.98
CA SER A 452 -5.77 4.43 1.51
C SER A 452 -5.76 3.90 2.94
N HIS A 453 -6.06 4.80 3.88
CA HIS A 453 -6.12 4.50 5.31
C HIS A 453 -7.12 5.46 5.97
N GLU A 454 -7.80 5.01 7.03
CA GLU A 454 -8.84 5.80 7.71
C GLU A 454 -8.31 7.15 8.23
N LYS A 455 -7.05 7.16 8.68
CA LYS A 455 -6.35 8.34 9.21
C LYS A 455 -5.47 9.08 8.20
N LEU A 456 -5.57 8.75 6.92
CA LEU A 456 -4.95 9.53 5.84
C LEU A 456 -6.02 10.30 5.08
N VAL A 457 -5.71 11.55 4.73
CA VAL A 457 -6.59 12.35 3.87
C VAL A 457 -6.66 11.68 2.50
N GLN A 458 -7.83 11.15 2.17
CA GLN A 458 -8.02 10.40 0.94
C GLN A 458 -7.90 11.30 -0.29
N LEU A 459 -6.98 10.92 -1.19
CA LEU A 459 -6.89 11.52 -2.52
C LEU A 459 -7.91 10.84 -3.44
N TYR A 460 -8.81 11.64 -4.00
CA TYR A 460 -9.89 11.17 -4.87
C TYR A 460 -9.49 11.19 -6.34
N GLY A 461 -8.70 12.17 -6.75
CA GLY A 461 -8.35 12.35 -8.16
C GLY A 461 -7.52 13.59 -8.39
N VAL A 462 -7.14 13.79 -9.65
CA VAL A 462 -6.48 15.00 -10.14
C VAL A 462 -7.17 15.52 -11.40
N CYS A 463 -7.01 16.80 -11.70
CA CYS A 463 -7.33 17.38 -12.99
C CYS A 463 -6.03 17.87 -13.62
N THR A 464 -5.55 17.17 -14.64
CA THR A 464 -4.26 17.45 -15.29
C THR A 464 -4.45 17.93 -16.73
N LYS A 465 -5.60 17.60 -17.35
CA LYS A 465 -5.93 17.99 -18.74
C LYS A 465 -6.18 19.48 -18.95
N GLN A 466 -6.46 20.23 -17.89
CA GLN A 466 -6.74 21.67 -17.96
C GLN A 466 -5.91 22.42 -16.91
N ARG A 467 -5.41 23.61 -17.28
CA ARG A 467 -4.75 24.52 -16.33
C ARG A 467 -5.76 25.44 -15.63
N PRO A 468 -5.52 25.78 -14.35
CA PRO A 468 -4.48 25.23 -13.46
C PRO A 468 -4.80 23.79 -13.03
N ILE A 469 -3.75 23.01 -12.69
CA ILE A 469 -3.89 21.62 -12.22
C ILE A 469 -4.59 21.58 -10.87
N PHE A 470 -5.46 20.58 -10.66
CA PHE A 470 -6.17 20.35 -9.40
C PHE A 470 -5.80 19.02 -8.75
N ILE A 471 -5.64 19.03 -7.42
CA ILE A 471 -5.73 17.83 -6.59
C ILE A 471 -7.07 17.85 -5.87
N ILE A 472 -7.80 16.74 -5.91
CA ILE A 472 -9.10 16.57 -5.28
C ILE A 472 -8.94 15.57 -4.15
N THR A 473 -9.27 15.99 -2.92
CA THR A 473 -9.22 15.16 -1.72
C THR A 473 -10.55 15.21 -0.97
N GLU A 474 -10.69 14.34 0.04
CA GLU A 474 -11.78 14.48 1.01
C GLU A 474 -11.75 15.85 1.69
N TYR A 475 -12.94 16.35 2.02
CA TYR A 475 -13.11 17.63 2.68
C TYR A 475 -13.03 17.48 4.20
N MET A 476 -12.20 18.31 4.84
CA MET A 476 -11.94 18.29 6.28
C MET A 476 -12.47 19.57 6.92
N ALA A 477 -13.69 19.50 7.49
CA ALA A 477 -14.50 20.66 7.85
C ALA A 477 -13.88 21.59 8.90
N ASN A 478 -13.01 21.07 9.77
CA ASN A 478 -12.39 21.82 10.86
C ASN A 478 -10.97 22.31 10.51
N GLY A 479 -10.57 22.22 9.24
CA GLY A 479 -9.29 22.77 8.77
C GLY A 479 -8.07 22.01 9.31
N CYS A 480 -6.93 22.69 9.42
CA CYS A 480 -5.70 22.06 9.91
C CYS A 480 -5.64 22.00 11.45
N LEU A 481 -4.99 20.95 11.96
CA LEU A 481 -4.88 20.67 13.40
C LEU A 481 -4.21 21.84 14.14
N LEU A 482 -3.22 22.50 13.54
CA LEU A 482 -2.57 23.66 14.15
C LEU A 482 -3.56 24.82 14.42
N SER A 483 -4.39 25.18 13.45
CA SER A 483 -5.43 26.19 13.63
C SER A 483 -6.51 25.70 14.60
N PHE A 484 -6.91 24.43 14.48
CA PHE A 484 -7.90 23.82 15.36
C PHE A 484 -7.49 23.88 16.84
N LEU A 485 -6.22 23.59 17.16
CA LEU A 485 -5.69 23.69 18.53
C LEU A 485 -5.68 25.13 19.06
N ARG A 486 -5.47 26.13 18.20
CA ARG A 486 -5.35 27.55 18.58
C ARG A 486 -6.67 28.29 18.64
N GLU A 487 -7.58 28.01 17.72
CA GLU A 487 -8.83 28.76 17.51
C GLU A 487 -9.95 28.26 18.42
N THR A 488 -9.89 27.02 18.87
CA THR A 488 -10.93 26.45 19.71
C THR A 488 -10.87 27.04 21.11
N ARG A 489 -11.91 27.77 21.53
CA ARG A 489 -12.07 28.26 22.92
C ARG A 489 -12.31 27.13 23.95
N GLN A 490 -12.31 25.87 23.51
CA GLN A 490 -12.48 24.71 24.37
C GLN A 490 -11.17 24.37 25.07
N ARG A 491 -11.29 23.88 26.30
CA ARG A 491 -10.17 23.27 27.01
C ARG A 491 -10.13 21.79 26.65
N PHE A 492 -9.24 21.43 25.74
CA PHE A 492 -8.96 20.03 25.44
C PHE A 492 -8.47 19.31 26.69
N GLN A 493 -9.09 18.17 26.99
CA GLN A 493 -8.62 17.26 28.02
C GLN A 493 -7.36 16.52 27.51
N PRO A 494 -6.44 16.11 28.40
CA PRO A 494 -5.25 15.34 28.00
C PRO A 494 -5.58 14.09 27.19
N ALA A 495 -6.69 13.40 27.50
CA ALA A 495 -7.15 12.23 26.75
C ALA A 495 -7.49 12.57 25.29
N GLU A 496 -8.18 13.70 25.04
CA GLU A 496 -8.51 14.14 23.68
C GLU A 496 -7.25 14.49 22.87
N LEU A 497 -6.25 15.10 23.52
CA LEU A 497 -4.95 15.38 22.91
C LEU A 497 -4.20 14.08 22.57
N LEU A 498 -4.29 13.06 23.42
CA LEU A 498 -3.69 11.75 23.16
C LEU A 498 -4.38 11.02 22.00
N GLU A 499 -5.70 11.13 21.86
CA GLU A 499 -6.46 10.62 20.71
C GLU A 499 -6.00 11.25 19.39
N MET A 500 -5.78 12.57 19.37
CA MET A 500 -5.22 13.25 18.19
C MET A 500 -3.83 12.70 17.82
N CYS A 501 -2.97 12.44 18.81
CA CYS A 501 -1.67 11.81 18.59
C CYS A 501 -1.79 10.37 18.09
N LYS A 502 -2.74 9.59 18.62
CA LYS A 502 -3.04 8.22 18.18
C LYS A 502 -3.45 8.19 16.72
N ASP A 503 -4.41 9.04 16.32
CA ASP A 503 -4.88 9.14 14.94
C ASP A 503 -3.72 9.38 13.96
N VAL A 504 -2.82 10.32 14.29
CA VAL A 504 -1.62 10.59 13.48
C VAL A 504 -0.66 9.39 13.48
N CYS A 505 -0.46 8.73 14.62
CA CYS A 505 0.42 7.57 14.74
C CYS A 505 -0.07 6.38 13.90
N GLU A 506 -1.38 6.11 13.87
CA GLU A 506 -1.99 5.07 13.03
C GLU A 506 -1.77 5.37 11.53
N ALA A 507 -1.90 6.64 11.13
CA ALA A 507 -1.62 7.05 9.76
C ALA A 507 -0.15 6.82 9.38
N MET A 508 0.77 7.18 10.27
CA MET A 508 2.20 7.07 10.03
C MET A 508 2.72 5.63 10.10
N GLU A 509 2.13 4.78 10.94
CA GLU A 509 2.37 3.33 10.92
C GLU A 509 2.01 2.74 9.56
N TYR A 510 0.85 3.12 9.02
CA TYR A 510 0.45 2.69 7.69
C TYR A 510 1.47 3.15 6.62
N LEU A 511 1.90 4.41 6.64
CA LEU A 511 2.90 4.92 5.69
C LEU A 511 4.26 4.19 5.83
N GLU A 512 4.71 3.93 7.06
CA GLU A 512 5.93 3.14 7.34
C GLU A 512 5.82 1.74 6.75
N SER A 513 4.68 1.07 6.89
CA SER A 513 4.43 -0.26 6.31
C SER A 513 4.44 -0.27 4.77
N LYS A 514 4.18 0.88 4.14
CA LYS A 514 4.24 1.09 2.70
C LYS A 514 5.59 1.63 2.22
N GLN A 515 6.56 1.78 3.12
CA GLN A 515 7.89 2.35 2.83
C GLN A 515 7.77 3.74 2.20
N PHE A 516 6.85 4.54 2.74
CA PHE A 516 6.50 5.85 2.23
C PHE A 516 6.82 6.92 3.28
N LEU A 517 7.73 7.84 2.96
CA LEU A 517 8.21 8.86 3.90
C LEU A 517 7.41 10.16 3.77
N HIS A 518 6.84 10.67 4.86
CA HIS A 518 6.06 11.91 4.88
C HIS A 518 6.94 13.14 4.61
N ARG A 519 8.09 13.27 5.30
CA ARG A 519 9.12 14.34 5.19
C ARG A 519 8.75 15.74 5.68
N ASP A 520 7.45 16.05 5.79
CA ASP A 520 6.97 17.31 6.34
C ASP A 520 5.86 17.09 7.39
N LEU A 521 6.01 16.09 8.27
CA LEU A 521 5.00 15.81 9.29
C LEU A 521 4.99 16.92 10.34
N ALA A 522 3.84 17.58 10.52
CA ALA A 522 3.64 18.67 11.47
C ALA A 522 2.15 18.94 11.65
N ALA A 523 1.74 19.59 12.75
CA ALA A 523 0.32 19.88 13.01
C ALA A 523 -0.37 20.71 11.90
N ARG A 524 0.39 21.52 11.13
CA ARG A 524 -0.14 22.26 9.97
C ARG A 524 -0.56 21.37 8.80
N ASN A 525 0.03 20.17 8.70
CA ASN A 525 -0.20 19.19 7.63
C ASN A 525 -1.10 18.03 8.10
N CYS A 526 -1.69 18.13 9.29
CA CYS A 526 -2.79 17.28 9.73
C CYS A 526 -4.09 18.07 9.61
N LEU A 527 -5.17 17.43 9.17
CA LEU A 527 -6.49 18.03 9.01
C LEU A 527 -7.49 17.37 9.94
N VAL A 528 -8.54 18.10 10.33
CA VAL A 528 -9.55 17.65 11.28
C VAL A 528 -10.92 17.62 10.60
N ASN A 529 -11.62 16.49 10.67
CA ASN A 529 -12.97 16.37 10.11
C ASN A 529 -14.02 16.94 11.07
N ASP A 530 -15.29 16.93 10.65
CA ASP A 530 -16.44 17.40 11.44
C ASP A 530 -16.64 16.63 12.76
N GLN A 531 -16.18 15.38 12.84
CA GLN A 531 -16.22 14.54 14.03
C GLN A 531 -15.04 14.73 14.98
N GLY A 532 -14.07 15.60 14.64
CA GLY A 532 -12.86 15.82 15.43
C GLY A 532 -11.74 14.79 15.21
N ILE A 533 -11.90 13.89 14.23
CA ILE A 533 -10.86 12.91 13.85
C ILE A 533 -9.75 13.62 13.09
N VAL A 534 -8.51 13.32 13.47
CA VAL A 534 -7.32 13.85 12.81
C VAL A 534 -6.90 12.92 11.67
N LYS A 535 -6.57 13.50 10.52
CA LYS A 535 -5.98 12.77 9.40
C LYS A 535 -4.73 13.47 8.89
N VAL A 536 -3.71 12.69 8.54
CA VAL A 536 -2.48 13.22 7.94
C VAL A 536 -2.73 13.56 6.47
N SER A 537 -2.30 14.75 6.06
CA SER A 537 -2.48 15.32 4.72
C SER A 537 -1.14 15.82 4.16
N ASP A 538 -1.17 16.36 2.95
CA ASP A 538 -0.03 17.04 2.32
C ASP A 538 1.29 16.22 2.31
N PHE A 539 1.16 14.89 2.30
CA PHE A 539 2.22 13.94 1.93
C PHE A 539 2.56 14.01 0.42
N GLY A 540 2.30 15.15 -0.23
CA GLY A 540 2.62 15.44 -1.64
C GLY A 540 4.00 16.06 -1.85
N LEU A 541 4.83 16.13 -0.79
CA LEU A 541 6.29 16.29 -0.88
C LEU A 541 7.03 14.97 -0.57
N SER A 542 6.25 13.93 -0.30
CA SER A 542 6.72 12.61 0.06
C SER A 542 7.20 11.87 -1.18
N ARG A 543 8.25 11.07 -1.02
CA ARG A 543 8.76 10.23 -2.10
C ARG A 543 8.88 8.80 -1.62
N TYR A 544 8.60 7.89 -2.54
CA TYR A 544 8.89 6.48 -2.38
C TYR A 544 10.41 6.28 -2.25
N VAL A 545 10.87 5.58 -1.21
CA VAL A 545 12.29 5.26 -1.01
C VAL A 545 12.40 3.76 -0.81
N LEU A 546 13.19 3.09 -1.66
CA LEU A 546 13.37 1.63 -1.63
C LEU A 546 14.36 1.18 -0.55
N ASP A 547 15.30 2.07 -0.19
CA ASP A 547 16.21 1.90 0.95
C ASP A 547 15.81 2.93 2.00
N ASP A 548 15.79 2.57 3.29
CA ASP A 548 15.32 3.42 4.41
C ASP A 548 16.04 4.79 4.56
N GLU A 549 16.96 5.18 3.66
CA GLU A 549 17.63 6.47 3.63
C GLU A 549 17.56 7.17 2.26
N TYR A 550 17.21 8.46 2.26
CA TYR A 550 17.26 9.35 1.09
C TYR A 550 18.09 10.60 1.40
N THR A 551 19.04 10.93 0.52
CA THR A 551 19.80 12.19 0.60
C THR A 551 19.29 13.19 -0.43
N SER A 552 18.73 14.33 0.01
CA SER A 552 18.27 15.40 -0.89
C SER A 552 19.44 16.19 -1.48
N SER A 553 19.25 16.82 -2.66
CA SER A 553 20.22 17.78 -3.20
C SER A 553 20.29 19.05 -2.34
N MET A 554 21.51 19.62 -2.19
CA MET A 554 21.74 20.85 -1.42
C MET A 554 20.85 21.99 -1.94
N GLY A 555 20.14 22.67 -1.04
CA GLY A 555 19.26 23.82 -1.35
C GLY A 555 17.75 23.55 -1.29
N SER A 556 17.32 22.34 -0.93
CA SER A 556 15.91 22.05 -0.66
C SER A 556 15.44 22.70 0.65
N LYS A 557 14.32 23.43 0.62
CA LYS A 557 13.70 24.02 1.83
C LYS A 557 12.97 22.92 2.60
N PHE A 558 13.40 22.63 3.83
CA PHE A 558 12.76 21.66 4.73
C PHE A 558 12.39 22.32 6.08
N PRO A 559 11.44 21.76 6.84
CA PRO A 559 10.95 22.36 8.08
C PRO A 559 11.97 22.21 9.23
N VAL A 560 12.90 23.16 9.34
CA VAL A 560 14.04 23.12 10.30
C VAL A 560 13.65 22.69 11.71
N ARG A 561 12.58 23.26 12.28
CA ARG A 561 12.15 22.98 13.66
C ARG A 561 11.54 21.59 13.90
N TRP A 562 11.21 20.86 12.83
CA TRP A 562 10.69 19.49 12.85
C TRP A 562 11.74 18.48 12.36
N SER A 563 12.92 18.95 11.95
CA SER A 563 13.92 18.10 11.31
C SER A 563 14.93 17.57 12.34
N PRO A 564 15.31 16.28 12.28
CA PRO A 564 16.33 15.72 13.16
C PRO A 564 17.76 16.12 12.73
N PRO A 565 18.78 15.93 13.60
CA PRO A 565 20.16 16.30 13.31
C PRO A 565 20.71 15.77 11.98
N GLU A 566 20.41 14.52 11.61
CA GLU A 566 20.89 13.92 10.36
C GLU A 566 20.26 14.53 9.10
N VAL A 567 19.03 15.06 9.19
CA VAL A 567 18.42 15.84 8.12
C VAL A 567 19.06 17.23 8.06
N LEU A 568 19.25 17.87 9.21
CA LEU A 568 19.84 19.22 9.29
C LEU A 568 21.29 19.25 8.76
N LEU A 569 22.09 18.23 9.08
CA LEU A 569 23.50 18.13 8.72
C LEU A 569 23.73 17.54 7.33
N TYR A 570 23.00 16.49 7.00
CA TYR A 570 23.30 15.63 5.85
C TYR A 570 22.13 15.46 4.88
N SER A 571 20.97 16.10 5.16
CA SER A 571 19.75 15.95 4.36
C SER A 571 19.31 14.49 4.20
N LYS A 572 19.59 13.65 5.21
CA LYS A 572 19.25 12.22 5.27
C LYS A 572 17.84 12.00 5.84
N PHE A 573 16.88 11.72 4.97
CA PHE A 573 15.50 11.40 5.32
C PHE A 573 15.30 9.89 5.41
N SER A 574 14.53 9.46 6.41
CA SER A 574 14.18 8.06 6.70
C SER A 574 12.86 7.97 7.43
N SER A 575 12.34 6.76 7.66
CA SER A 575 11.21 6.52 8.59
C SER A 575 11.50 7.13 9.97
N LYS A 576 12.76 7.03 10.42
CA LYS A 576 13.24 7.60 11.69
C LYS A 576 13.28 9.13 11.71
N SER A 577 13.36 9.79 10.56
CA SER A 577 13.21 11.24 10.48
C SER A 577 11.75 11.68 10.64
N ASP A 578 10.80 10.89 10.15
CA ASP A 578 9.37 11.12 10.39
C ASP A 578 8.99 10.85 11.86
N VAL A 579 9.63 9.86 12.50
CA VAL A 579 9.48 9.60 13.95
C VAL A 579 9.90 10.83 14.76
N TRP A 580 11.02 11.48 14.43
CA TRP A 580 11.41 12.73 15.09
C TRP A 580 10.36 13.82 14.93
N ALA A 581 9.87 14.02 13.70
CA ALA A 581 8.85 14.99 13.39
C ALA A 581 7.53 14.70 14.13
N PHE A 582 7.18 13.42 14.30
CA PHE A 582 6.03 12.99 15.10
C PHE A 582 6.19 13.38 16.59
N GLY A 583 7.37 13.21 17.17
CA GLY A 583 7.64 13.70 18.53
C GLY A 583 7.41 15.21 18.66
N VAL A 584 7.86 16.00 17.67
CA VAL A 584 7.61 17.46 17.63
C VAL A 584 6.12 17.75 17.47
N LEU A 585 5.40 17.00 16.63
CA LEU A 585 3.95 17.14 16.47
C LEU A 585 3.20 16.83 17.77
N MET A 586 3.57 15.77 18.50
CA MET A 586 2.98 15.49 19.81
C MET A 586 3.19 16.68 20.76
N TRP A 587 4.38 17.29 20.74
CA TRP A 587 4.65 18.49 21.52
C TRP A 587 3.79 19.68 21.07
N GLU A 588 3.57 19.89 19.77
CA GLU A 588 2.63 20.90 19.25
C GLU A 588 1.22 20.66 19.81
N VAL A 589 0.73 19.43 19.76
CA VAL A 589 -0.60 19.06 20.28
C VAL A 589 -0.72 19.39 21.76
N TYR A 590 0.24 18.93 22.58
CA TYR A 590 0.22 19.14 24.04
C TYR A 590 0.59 20.56 24.50
N SER A 591 1.13 21.38 23.60
CA SER A 591 1.36 22.80 23.82
C SER A 591 0.27 23.69 23.21
N LEU A 592 -0.79 23.08 22.66
CA LEU A 592 -1.91 23.76 22.00
C LEU A 592 -1.45 24.64 20.83
N GLY A 593 -0.57 24.08 20.00
CA GLY A 593 -0.09 24.69 18.77
C GLY A 593 0.97 25.78 18.98
N LYS A 594 1.76 25.73 20.06
CA LYS A 594 2.92 26.63 20.18
C LYS A 594 3.94 26.34 19.10
N MET A 595 4.74 27.35 18.75
CA MET A 595 5.86 27.16 17.83
C MET A 595 6.97 26.40 18.56
N PRO A 596 7.47 25.25 18.02
CA PRO A 596 8.62 24.58 18.60
C PRO A 596 9.82 25.51 18.64
N TYR A 597 10.59 25.50 19.73
CA TYR A 597 11.78 26.35 19.86
C TYR A 597 11.51 27.86 19.60
N GLU A 598 10.35 28.39 20.02
CA GLU A 598 9.90 29.76 19.71
C GLU A 598 10.89 30.89 20.06
N ARG A 599 11.83 30.62 20.97
CA ARG A 599 12.87 31.57 21.39
C ARG A 599 14.07 31.66 20.44
N PHE A 600 14.19 30.73 19.50
CA PHE A 600 15.35 30.60 18.63
C PHE A 600 14.96 30.80 17.17
N SER A 601 15.84 31.43 16.39
CA SER A 601 15.80 31.43 14.93
C SER A 601 16.04 30.02 14.38
N ASN A 602 15.82 29.81 13.07
CA ASN A 602 16.12 28.51 12.44
C ASN A 602 17.59 28.13 12.58
N SER A 603 18.52 29.09 12.46
CA SER A 603 19.96 28.83 12.58
C SER A 603 20.34 28.40 13.99
N GLU A 604 19.86 29.13 15.00
CA GLU A 604 20.10 28.81 16.42
C GLU A 604 19.43 27.49 16.80
N THR A 605 18.23 27.21 16.28
CA THR A 605 17.54 25.93 16.50
C THR A 605 18.39 24.79 15.99
N THR A 606 18.94 24.90 14.78
CA THR A 606 19.82 23.88 14.20
C THR A 606 21.02 23.62 15.11
N GLU A 607 21.73 24.67 15.52
CA GLU A 607 22.90 24.55 16.39
C GLU A 607 22.56 23.87 17.73
N HIS A 608 21.51 24.32 18.41
CA HIS A 608 21.13 23.79 19.70
C HIS A 608 20.61 22.35 19.63
N VAL A 609 19.84 22.00 18.60
CA VAL A 609 19.34 20.62 18.40
C VAL A 609 20.50 19.65 18.20
N ILE A 610 21.51 20.05 17.41
CA ILE A 610 22.76 19.28 17.21
C ILE A 610 23.53 19.14 18.53
N GLN A 611 23.56 20.18 19.37
CA GLN A 611 24.19 20.13 20.70
C GLN A 611 23.40 19.33 21.76
N GLY A 612 22.24 18.77 21.39
CA GLY A 612 21.44 17.93 22.29
C GLY A 612 20.25 18.62 22.93
N LEU A 613 19.94 19.87 22.60
CA LEU A 613 18.72 20.53 23.08
C LEU A 613 17.48 19.78 22.60
N ARG A 614 16.53 19.55 23.51
CA ARG A 614 15.22 18.95 23.25
C ARG A 614 14.11 19.85 23.78
N LEU A 615 12.91 19.72 23.22
CA LEU A 615 11.75 20.48 23.67
C LEU A 615 11.40 20.07 25.11
N TYR A 616 10.99 21.04 25.92
CA TYR A 616 10.60 20.82 27.31
C TYR A 616 9.24 20.11 27.40
N ARG A 617 8.94 19.46 28.55
CA ARG A 617 7.64 18.83 28.81
C ARG A 617 6.49 19.85 28.88
N PRO A 618 5.48 19.80 27.98
CA PRO A 618 4.29 20.66 28.11
C PRO A 618 3.52 20.39 29.41
N GLN A 619 2.84 21.40 29.94
CA GLN A 619 2.15 21.30 31.23
C GLN A 619 1.04 20.24 31.24
N GLN A 620 0.32 20.05 30.13
CA GLN A 620 -0.75 19.06 30.01
C GLN A 620 -0.23 17.64 29.72
N ALA A 621 1.06 17.47 29.42
CA ALA A 621 1.63 16.16 29.13
C ALA A 621 2.07 15.48 30.44
N SER A 622 1.56 14.27 30.69
CA SER A 622 2.06 13.43 31.78
C SER A 622 3.51 13.02 31.52
N GLU A 623 4.20 12.50 32.54
CA GLU A 623 5.58 12.02 32.38
C GLU A 623 5.67 10.86 31.37
N ARG A 624 4.68 9.96 31.37
CA ARG A 624 4.60 8.85 30.41
C ARG A 624 4.42 9.35 28.98
N VAL A 625 3.50 10.28 28.76
CA VAL A 625 3.30 10.91 27.44
C VAL A 625 4.58 11.60 26.98
N TYR A 626 5.23 12.36 27.86
CA TYR A 626 6.49 13.02 27.52
C TYR A 626 7.63 12.05 27.24
N ALA A 627 7.68 10.90 27.93
CA ALA A 627 8.67 9.86 27.63
C ALA A 627 8.49 9.32 26.20
N ILE A 628 7.25 9.15 25.72
CA ILE A 628 6.97 8.78 24.32
C ILE A 628 7.51 9.86 23.38
N MET A 629 7.15 11.14 23.60
CA MET A 629 7.66 12.26 22.80
C MET A 629 9.19 12.30 22.76
N TYR A 630 9.81 12.14 23.94
CA TYR A 630 11.25 12.26 24.11
C TYR A 630 12.02 11.10 23.44
N SER A 631 11.46 9.89 23.47
CA SER A 631 12.04 8.73 22.77
C SER A 631 12.14 8.93 21.25
N CYS A 632 11.26 9.75 20.66
CA CYS A 632 11.34 10.13 19.26
C CYS A 632 12.55 11.02 18.93
N TRP A 633 13.15 11.68 19.92
CA TRP A 633 14.26 12.62 19.73
C TRP A 633 15.62 12.08 20.16
N HIS A 634 15.79 10.76 20.16
CA HIS A 634 17.10 10.17 20.33
C HIS A 634 18.06 10.67 19.23
N GLU A 635 19.31 10.98 19.61
CA GLU A 635 20.31 11.53 18.67
C GLU A 635 20.58 10.57 17.51
N LYS A 636 20.86 9.30 17.84
CA LYS A 636 20.96 8.21 16.87
C LYS A 636 19.59 7.84 16.31
N ALA A 637 19.46 7.76 15.00
CA ALA A 637 18.20 7.49 14.31
C ALA A 637 17.68 6.08 14.57
N GLU A 638 18.58 5.10 14.62
CA GLU A 638 18.31 3.68 14.83
C GLU A 638 17.73 3.35 16.23
N GLU A 639 18.03 4.18 17.22
CA GLU A 639 17.53 4.05 18.60
C GLU A 639 16.12 4.66 18.77
N ARG A 640 15.61 5.37 17.76
CA ARG A 640 14.24 5.89 17.79
C ARG A 640 13.26 4.74 17.54
N PRO A 641 12.10 4.71 18.22
CA PRO A 641 11.11 3.65 18.04
C PRO A 641 10.55 3.61 16.60
N THR A 642 9.88 2.53 16.23
CA THR A 642 9.03 2.47 15.03
C THR A 642 7.65 3.05 15.32
N PHE A 643 6.86 3.36 14.29
CA PHE A 643 5.48 3.84 14.51
C PHE A 643 4.60 2.77 15.15
N THR A 644 4.82 1.48 14.85
CA THR A 644 4.14 0.37 15.56
C THR A 644 4.45 0.36 17.06
N ALA A 645 5.70 0.57 17.45
CA ALA A 645 6.09 0.61 18.88
C ALA A 645 5.52 1.85 19.59
N LEU A 646 5.50 3.00 18.90
CA LEU A 646 4.87 4.22 19.39
C LEU A 646 3.37 4.05 19.58
N LEU A 647 2.66 3.47 18.61
CA LEU A 647 1.23 3.21 18.69
C LEU A 647 0.90 2.31 19.88
N ALA A 648 1.66 1.22 20.07
CA ALA A 648 1.49 0.35 21.24
C ALA A 648 1.68 1.11 22.56
N SER A 649 2.69 1.99 22.64
CA SER A 649 2.96 2.80 23.84
C SER A 649 1.86 3.83 24.10
N ILE A 650 1.30 4.44 23.05
CA ILE A 650 0.18 5.37 23.15
C ILE A 650 -1.07 4.65 23.68
N LEU A 651 -1.40 3.48 23.11
CA LEU A 651 -2.54 2.67 23.53
C LEU A 651 -2.42 2.20 24.99
N ASP A 652 -1.22 1.85 25.43
CA ASP A 652 -0.93 1.50 26.84
C ASP A 652 -1.22 2.67 27.80
N VAL A 653 -0.79 3.88 27.44
CA VAL A 653 -1.10 5.09 28.25
C VAL A 653 -2.59 5.38 28.29
N MET A 654 -3.31 5.18 27.18
CA MET A 654 -4.75 5.41 27.08
C MET A 654 -5.59 4.44 27.91
N ASP A 655 -5.07 3.25 28.21
CA ASP A 655 -5.75 2.23 29.02
C ASP A 655 -5.65 2.50 30.53
N ASP A 656 -4.57 3.16 30.95
CA ASP A 656 -4.25 3.41 32.36
C ASP A 656 -4.80 4.74 32.89
N GLU A 657 -5.20 5.67 32.02
CA GLU A 657 -5.85 6.93 32.42
C GLU A 657 -7.37 6.68 32.59
N PRO A 658 -7.92 6.83 33.82
CA PRO A 658 -9.31 6.48 34.17
C PRO A 658 -10.40 7.41 33.60
#